data_AF-A0A0G1M7Z8-F1
#
_entry.id   AF-A0A0G1M7Z8-F1
#
_cell.length_a   1.000
_cell.length_b   1.000
_cell.length_c   1.000
_cell.angle_alpha   90.00
_cell.angle_beta   90.00
_cell.angle_gamma   90.00
#
_symmetry.space_group_name_H-M   'P 1'
#
loop_
_entity.id
_entity.type
_entity.pdbx_description
1 polymer ?
#
loop_
_entity_poly.entity_id
_entity_poly.type
_entity_poly.pdbx_seq_one_letter_code
_entity_poly.pdbx_strand_id
1 'polypeptide(L)'
;MAVGKLNQDIAFIAKTNFRGKDRIFGIQTKDRRQHVYVIGKTGTGKTTLIKNMVLQDIRNGSGVGIIDPHGEFVEDVLEHIPAERTNDVVYFNPVDAEYPIGFNVLEVPDMKYKHLVVSDLLGIFTKIWANVWSARMEYILQNCIMALLDTPGTTLLGVPRLLVDKDYRQKIVSNVKDPVVRSFWVHEYETWRDQFRNEAIVPIQNKVNQFLNTSFIRNIIGQPTSSLNVSQIMNEGKILLVNVSKGKVGEDNSALLGAMIITKVQLAAMERVRIAEEERKDFYLYVDEFQNFATDSFASILSEARKYRLNLIIAHQYVGQLVTDVSTKVRDAVFGNVGTMITFRVGAGDAEYLEKEFSPEFMQPDLINLPNFNVYLKLMVDGLTSRPFSATTLPALKFETDPEIKGKIIKASRERYARPREEVEAKIAQWSGMGGMGEGGGVMGGETTEFDAICWNCGKKTTVPFKPDGKRPVYCLTCLKQIEGGTLIPLPERMPQVGRARFAGSLENLGIEFADGGVRSPAGVRDPSTMPRQQRRDFSGESIHSQAVSPQPVSMGRGERREPAPFRSEPSRRQFQQPVSAPPVQDRRSQQSFSQPAFGMRRAAAPFNRGNSPDQSASHEGFFKRNILGAIRSRPVVKIAPGAKPVSLAALKPREGFSGDEAAHGEKSEIKKRERASVDAVGLKELLQQALAGKSKAEEKKTPQENESKTIEPGEKVKF
;
A
#
# COMPACT_ATOMS: atom_id res chain seq x y z
N MET A 1 18.97 30.73 3.97
CA MET A 1 18.22 31.87 4.56
C MET A 1 17.54 31.35 5.80
N ALA A 2 17.62 32.05 6.94
CA ALA A 2 16.80 31.72 8.10
C ALA A 2 15.36 32.20 7.81
N VAL A 3 14.41 31.27 7.70
CA VAL A 3 13.01 31.60 7.47
C VAL A 3 12.36 31.86 8.83
N GLY A 4 12.21 33.14 9.19
CA GLY A 4 11.47 33.54 10.39
C GLY A 4 10.02 33.05 10.35
N LYS A 5 9.38 32.92 11.53
CA LYS A 5 8.04 32.32 11.76
C LYS A 5 7.16 32.27 10.51
N LEU A 6 7.11 31.08 9.91
CA LEU A 6 6.24 30.78 8.77
C LEU A 6 4.79 31.13 9.11
N ASN A 7 4.08 31.71 8.14
CA ASN A 7 2.63 31.83 8.25
C ASN A 7 2.03 30.42 8.18
N GLN A 8 1.41 29.96 9.27
CA GLN A 8 0.91 28.59 9.41
C GLN A 8 -0.16 28.24 8.35
N ASP A 9 -0.86 29.24 7.81
CA ASP A 9 -1.87 29.09 6.77
C ASP A 9 -1.32 28.96 5.34
N ILE A 10 -0.01 29.10 5.11
CA ILE A 10 0.60 29.15 3.76
C ILE A 10 1.82 28.22 3.67
N ALA A 11 1.73 27.20 2.82
CA ALA A 11 2.89 26.39 2.41
C ALA A 11 3.59 27.07 1.23
N PHE A 12 4.76 27.67 1.47
CA PHE A 12 5.54 28.37 0.45
C PHE A 12 6.24 27.39 -0.50
N ILE A 13 6.14 27.63 -1.81
CA ILE A 13 6.57 26.67 -2.85
C ILE A 13 7.56 27.25 -3.85
N ALA A 14 7.42 28.52 -4.22
CA ALA A 14 8.17 29.12 -5.31
C ALA A 14 8.25 30.65 -5.19
N LYS A 15 9.01 31.27 -6.09
CA LYS A 15 9.02 32.72 -6.31
C LYS A 15 8.60 33.05 -7.75
N THR A 16 7.75 34.06 -7.91
CA THR A 16 7.53 34.70 -9.22
C THR A 16 8.56 35.81 -9.42
N ASN A 17 8.90 36.11 -10.68
CA ASN A 17 9.88 37.14 -11.08
C ASN A 17 9.21 38.30 -11.87
N PHE A 18 7.90 38.48 -11.70
CA PHE A 18 7.08 39.35 -12.57
C PHE A 18 7.59 40.80 -12.57
N ARG A 19 7.91 41.32 -13.77
CA ARG A 19 8.49 42.66 -13.99
C ARG A 19 9.72 42.93 -13.12
N GLY A 20 10.57 41.93 -12.91
CA GLY A 20 11.81 42.04 -12.14
C GLY A 20 11.60 42.12 -10.61
N LYS A 21 10.39 41.84 -10.11
CA LYS A 21 10.11 41.76 -8.67
C LYS A 21 9.99 40.31 -8.23
N ASP A 22 11.04 39.81 -7.62
CA ASP A 22 11.05 38.50 -6.96
C ASP A 22 10.07 38.51 -5.77
N ARG A 23 9.00 37.71 -5.85
CA ARG A 23 8.03 37.54 -4.76
C ARG A 23 7.82 36.06 -4.45
N ILE A 24 8.22 35.65 -3.24
CA ILE A 24 7.92 34.32 -2.70
C ILE A 24 6.42 34.20 -2.46
N PHE A 25 5.84 33.05 -2.81
CA PHE A 25 4.43 32.74 -2.61
C PHE A 25 4.23 31.26 -2.23
N GLY A 26 2.99 30.94 -1.83
CA GLY A 26 2.60 29.62 -1.38
C GLY A 26 1.15 29.29 -1.70
N ILE A 27 0.73 28.08 -1.34
CA ILE A 27 -0.66 27.61 -1.42
C ILE A 27 -1.30 27.75 -0.03
N GLN A 28 -2.50 28.31 0.07
CA GLN A 28 -3.21 28.40 1.34
C GLN A 28 -3.72 27.03 1.80
N THR A 29 -3.72 26.78 3.11
CA THR A 29 -4.29 25.58 3.76
C THR A 29 -5.69 25.23 3.23
N LYS A 30 -6.57 26.22 3.06
CA LYS A 30 -7.94 26.02 2.56
C LYS A 30 -8.01 25.60 1.07
N ASP A 31 -7.07 26.07 0.26
CA ASP A 31 -7.02 25.81 -1.18
C ASP A 31 -6.39 24.43 -1.45
N ARG A 32 -5.44 23.99 -0.61
CA ARG A 32 -4.86 22.63 -0.62
C ARG A 32 -5.87 21.49 -0.38
N ARG A 33 -7.05 21.81 0.16
CA ARG A 33 -8.18 20.85 0.31
C ARG A 33 -8.78 20.43 -1.04
N GLN A 34 -8.47 21.15 -2.11
CA GLN A 34 -8.77 20.77 -3.50
C GLN A 34 -7.57 20.08 -4.17
N HIS A 35 -6.60 19.60 -3.37
CA HIS A 35 -5.45 18.79 -3.79
C HIS A 35 -4.40 19.56 -4.62
N VAL A 36 -3.20 18.98 -4.67
CA VAL A 36 -2.05 19.53 -5.41
C VAL A 36 -1.49 18.45 -6.33
N TYR A 37 -1.35 18.79 -7.61
CA TYR A 37 -0.86 17.92 -8.66
C TYR A 37 0.50 18.38 -9.17
N VAL A 38 1.48 17.47 -9.21
CA VAL A 38 2.87 17.77 -9.62
C VAL A 38 3.32 16.80 -10.72
N ILE A 39 3.64 17.31 -11.92
CA ILE A 39 4.14 16.49 -13.03
C ILE A 39 5.50 16.98 -13.53
N GLY A 40 6.35 16.05 -13.97
CA GLY A 40 7.62 16.37 -14.60
C GLY A 40 8.63 15.22 -14.63
N LYS A 41 9.54 15.28 -15.60
CA LYS A 41 10.65 14.34 -15.76
C LYS A 41 11.54 14.27 -14.51
N THR A 42 12.25 13.15 -14.33
CA THR A 42 13.23 12.95 -13.27
C THR A 42 14.30 14.04 -13.26
N GLY A 43 14.80 14.42 -12.07
CA GLY A 43 15.84 15.45 -11.91
C GLY A 43 15.38 16.91 -12.15
N THR A 44 14.10 17.17 -12.40
CA THR A 44 13.58 18.54 -12.65
C THR A 44 13.35 19.38 -11.39
N GLY A 45 13.12 18.73 -10.23
CA GLY A 45 12.87 19.40 -8.94
C GLY A 45 11.66 18.91 -8.15
N LYS A 46 10.85 17.97 -8.66
CA LYS A 46 9.61 17.46 -8.02
C LYS A 46 9.77 17.18 -6.52
N THR A 47 10.68 16.27 -6.17
CA THR A 47 10.86 15.79 -4.79
C THR A 47 11.37 16.89 -3.86
N THR A 48 12.16 17.85 -4.35
CA THR A 48 12.59 19.04 -3.58
C THR A 48 11.42 19.97 -3.25
N LEU A 49 10.54 20.22 -4.23
CA LEU A 49 9.31 21.00 -4.04
C LEU A 49 8.40 20.33 -2.99
N ILE A 50 8.23 19.02 -3.10
CA ILE A 50 7.37 18.20 -2.22
C ILE A 50 7.96 18.14 -0.79
N LYS A 51 9.27 17.90 -0.65
CA LYS A 51 10.00 17.98 0.63
C LYS A 51 9.83 19.34 1.29
N ASN A 52 9.95 20.42 0.53
CA ASN A 52 9.76 21.76 1.07
C ASN A 52 8.36 21.96 1.65
N MET A 53 7.30 21.42 1.03
CA MET A 53 5.94 21.45 1.59
C MET A 53 5.82 20.59 2.86
N VAL A 54 6.31 19.34 2.83
CA VAL A 54 6.31 18.43 3.99
C VAL A 54 6.99 19.04 5.21
N LEU A 55 8.18 19.64 5.05
CA LEU A 55 8.95 20.18 6.18
C LEU A 55 8.35 21.47 6.76
N GLN A 56 7.48 22.15 6.02
CA GLN A 56 6.65 23.24 6.54
C GLN A 56 5.45 22.68 7.32
N ASP A 57 4.73 21.70 6.77
CA ASP A 57 3.58 21.07 7.44
C ASP A 57 3.96 20.44 8.79
N ILE A 58 5.07 19.69 8.83
CA ILE A 58 5.57 19.06 10.06
C ILE A 58 5.88 20.11 11.15
N ARG A 59 6.48 21.24 10.79
CA ARG A 59 6.79 22.37 11.70
C ARG A 59 5.56 23.21 12.06
N ASN A 60 4.55 23.26 11.20
CA ASN A 60 3.27 23.91 11.51
C ASN A 60 2.37 23.05 12.42
N GLY A 61 2.82 21.86 12.84
CA GLY A 61 2.05 20.95 13.70
C GLY A 61 0.99 20.12 12.96
N SER A 62 1.00 20.14 11.62
CA SER A 62 0.05 19.41 10.80
C SER A 62 0.27 17.89 10.86
N GLY A 63 -0.81 17.15 10.58
CA GLY A 63 -0.74 15.71 10.30
C GLY A 63 -0.33 15.46 8.86
N VAL A 64 0.63 14.54 8.67
CA VAL A 64 1.27 14.27 7.39
C VAL A 64 1.36 12.77 7.17
N GLY A 65 1.05 12.31 5.97
CA GLY A 65 1.38 10.98 5.47
C GLY A 65 2.34 11.10 4.28
N ILE A 66 3.37 10.26 4.22
CA ILE A 66 4.29 10.16 3.08
C ILE A 66 4.34 8.70 2.64
N ILE A 67 4.17 8.45 1.34
CA ILE A 67 4.34 7.14 0.72
C ILE A 67 5.36 7.26 -0.40
N ASP A 68 6.44 6.48 -0.27
CA ASP A 68 7.63 6.57 -1.11
C ASP A 68 8.09 5.16 -1.58
N PRO A 69 8.05 4.87 -2.89
CA PRO A 69 8.51 3.60 -3.48
C PRO A 69 10.03 3.52 -3.67
N HIS A 70 10.79 4.58 -3.41
CA HIS A 70 12.26 4.60 -3.49
C HIS A 70 12.89 4.57 -2.08
N GLY A 71 12.29 5.27 -1.13
CA GLY A 71 12.65 5.35 0.28
C GLY A 71 13.52 6.56 0.62
N GLU A 72 14.30 7.07 -0.34
CA GLU A 72 15.22 8.20 -0.15
C GLU A 72 14.52 9.48 0.35
N PHE A 73 13.30 9.74 -0.10
CA PHE A 73 12.54 10.93 0.31
C PHE A 73 12.06 10.80 1.76
N VAL A 74 11.62 9.62 2.19
CA VAL A 74 11.31 9.35 3.61
C VAL A 74 12.55 9.42 4.49
N GLU A 75 13.68 8.85 4.04
CA GLU A 75 14.94 8.85 4.79
C GLU A 75 15.51 10.26 5.01
N ASP A 76 15.40 11.14 4.00
CA ASP A 76 15.80 12.55 4.07
C ASP A 76 14.82 13.39 4.92
N VAL A 77 13.51 13.11 4.85
CA VAL A 77 12.52 13.78 5.73
C VAL A 77 12.78 13.46 7.20
N LEU A 78 13.07 12.20 7.55
CA LEU A 78 13.38 11.78 8.93
C LEU A 78 14.46 12.64 9.61
N GLU A 79 15.49 13.01 8.86
CA GLU A 79 16.63 13.80 9.34
C GLU A 79 16.28 15.28 9.61
N HIS A 80 15.12 15.74 9.11
CA HIS A 80 14.66 17.12 9.19
C HIS A 80 13.41 17.33 10.08
N ILE A 81 12.92 16.27 10.75
CA ILE A 81 11.83 16.34 11.74
C ILE A 81 12.35 16.99 13.03
N PRO A 82 11.66 18.00 13.59
CA PRO A 82 12.09 18.67 14.81
C PRO A 82 11.72 17.84 16.05
N ALA A 83 12.51 17.97 17.13
CA ALA A 83 12.51 17.04 18.26
C ALA A 83 11.16 16.96 19.01
N GLU A 84 10.42 18.06 19.08
CA GLU A 84 9.07 18.10 19.68
C GLU A 84 8.06 17.22 18.93
N ARG A 85 8.28 16.90 17.64
CA ARG A 85 7.44 15.99 16.85
C ARG A 85 7.92 14.53 16.88
N THR A 86 9.04 14.19 17.50
CA THR A 86 9.61 12.81 17.50
C THR A 86 8.62 11.75 17.96
N ASN A 87 7.78 12.06 18.96
CA ASN A 87 6.78 11.14 19.51
C ASN A 87 5.55 10.92 18.61
N ASP A 88 5.37 11.76 17.59
CA ASP A 88 4.24 11.71 16.65
C ASP A 88 4.54 10.87 15.40
N VAL A 89 5.79 10.43 15.22
CA VAL A 89 6.20 9.70 14.01
C VAL A 89 5.81 8.24 14.11
N VAL A 90 5.26 7.73 13.00
CA VAL A 90 5.02 6.31 12.74
C VAL A 90 5.82 5.95 11.49
N TYR A 91 7.00 5.37 11.68
CA TYR A 91 7.88 4.93 10.59
C TYR A 91 7.57 3.48 10.23
N PHE A 92 6.86 3.29 9.13
CA PHE A 92 6.56 2.00 8.53
C PHE A 92 7.61 1.68 7.45
N ASN A 93 8.47 0.71 7.75
CA ASN A 93 9.49 0.20 6.84
C ASN A 93 9.46 -1.34 6.85
N PRO A 94 9.00 -2.00 5.77
CA PRO A 94 8.91 -3.46 5.72
C PRO A 94 10.27 -4.18 5.78
N VAL A 95 11.37 -3.49 5.52
CA VAL A 95 12.73 -4.04 5.59
C VAL A 95 13.21 -4.18 7.04
N ASP A 96 12.54 -3.54 8.00
CA ASP A 96 12.80 -3.67 9.44
C ASP A 96 12.22 -4.99 10.00
N ALA A 97 12.66 -6.11 9.42
CA ALA A 97 12.08 -7.43 9.61
C ALA A 97 12.08 -7.95 11.05
N GLU A 98 12.96 -7.41 11.91
CA GLU A 98 13.06 -7.73 13.33
C GLU A 98 12.03 -6.98 14.20
N TYR A 99 11.46 -5.88 13.67
CA TYR A 99 10.45 -5.03 14.31
C TYR A 99 9.24 -4.79 13.39
N PRO A 100 8.53 -5.83 12.92
CA PRO A 100 7.38 -5.68 12.04
C PRO A 100 6.22 -4.92 12.72
N ILE A 101 5.74 -3.87 12.03
CA ILE A 101 4.48 -3.19 12.37
C ILE A 101 3.31 -4.02 11.84
N GLY A 102 2.38 -4.38 12.72
CA GLY A 102 1.18 -5.13 12.35
C GLY A 102 0.22 -4.29 11.52
N PHE A 103 -0.22 -4.84 10.39
CA PHE A 103 -1.06 -4.15 9.43
C PHE A 103 -2.04 -5.14 8.77
N ASN A 104 -3.20 -5.33 9.39
CA ASN A 104 -4.25 -6.19 8.85
C ASN A 104 -5.19 -5.39 7.95
N VAL A 105 -5.07 -5.56 6.64
CA VAL A 105 -5.99 -4.91 5.69
C VAL A 105 -7.45 -5.36 5.89
N LEU A 106 -7.69 -6.57 6.43
CA LEU A 106 -9.02 -7.10 6.72
C LEU A 106 -9.63 -6.59 8.04
N GLU A 107 -8.88 -5.86 8.87
CA GLU A 107 -9.42 -5.27 10.11
C GLU A 107 -10.24 -4.01 9.78
N VAL A 108 -11.55 -4.17 9.60
CA VAL A 108 -12.46 -3.07 9.23
C VAL A 108 -13.27 -2.63 10.45
N PRO A 109 -13.18 -1.36 10.89
CA PRO A 109 -13.87 -0.88 12.11
C PRO A 109 -15.40 -0.79 11.96
N ASP A 110 -15.91 -0.65 10.73
CA ASP A 110 -17.33 -0.52 10.44
C ASP A 110 -17.67 -1.35 9.18
N MET A 111 -18.46 -2.42 9.39
CA MET A 111 -18.77 -3.43 8.38
C MET A 111 -19.45 -2.88 7.12
N LYS A 112 -20.05 -1.68 7.16
CA LYS A 112 -20.62 -1.06 5.95
C LYS A 112 -19.56 -0.78 4.86
N TYR A 113 -18.28 -0.65 5.25
CA TYR A 113 -17.17 -0.45 4.31
C TYR A 113 -16.59 -1.76 3.75
N LYS A 114 -17.14 -2.94 4.12
CA LYS A 114 -16.69 -4.27 3.65
C LYS A 114 -16.51 -4.33 2.13
N HIS A 115 -17.49 -3.82 1.38
CA HIS A 115 -17.45 -3.82 -0.09
C HIS A 115 -16.34 -2.94 -0.68
N LEU A 116 -15.97 -1.83 -0.02
CA LEU A 116 -14.84 -1.00 -0.45
C LEU A 116 -13.53 -1.76 -0.28
N VAL A 117 -13.29 -2.34 0.90
CA VAL A 117 -12.07 -3.11 1.20
C VAL A 117 -11.90 -4.28 0.22
N VAL A 118 -13.00 -4.95 -0.15
CA VAL A 118 -13.01 -6.00 -1.18
C VAL A 118 -12.70 -5.43 -2.57
N SER A 119 -13.38 -4.37 -2.99
CA SER A 119 -13.16 -3.74 -4.31
C SER A 119 -11.74 -3.18 -4.46
N ASP A 120 -11.18 -2.62 -3.40
CA ASP A 120 -9.83 -2.08 -3.35
C ASP A 120 -8.80 -3.20 -3.45
N LEU A 121 -8.93 -4.25 -2.63
CA LEU A 121 -8.04 -5.40 -2.67
C LEU A 121 -8.06 -6.09 -4.04
N LEU A 122 -9.24 -6.33 -4.61
CA LEU A 122 -9.35 -6.88 -5.96
C LEU A 122 -8.71 -5.94 -6.99
N GLY A 123 -8.98 -4.62 -6.92
CA GLY A 123 -8.35 -3.64 -7.80
C GLY A 123 -6.82 -3.60 -7.71
N ILE A 124 -6.23 -3.80 -6.53
CA ILE A 124 -4.78 -3.91 -6.33
C ILE A 124 -4.26 -5.21 -6.95
N PHE A 125 -4.93 -6.35 -6.71
CA PHE A 125 -4.55 -7.65 -7.28
C PHE A 125 -4.64 -7.65 -8.81
N THR A 126 -5.75 -7.17 -9.38
CA THR A 126 -5.96 -7.01 -10.83
C THR A 126 -4.89 -6.10 -11.45
N LYS A 127 -4.45 -5.05 -10.75
CA LYS A 127 -3.38 -4.16 -11.22
C LYS A 127 -2.02 -4.85 -11.26
N ILE A 128 -1.63 -5.57 -10.19
CA ILE A 128 -0.28 -6.16 -10.07
C ILE A 128 -0.07 -7.28 -11.12
N TRP A 129 -1.12 -8.01 -11.53
CA TRP A 129 -1.01 -8.99 -12.63
C TRP A 129 -2.04 -8.81 -13.74
N ALA A 130 -2.22 -7.59 -14.24
CA ALA A 130 -3.18 -7.28 -15.31
C ALA A 130 -3.12 -8.26 -16.51
N ASN A 131 -1.92 -8.73 -16.86
CA ASN A 131 -1.67 -9.66 -17.97
C ASN A 131 -2.01 -11.14 -17.67
N VAL A 132 -2.34 -11.51 -16.43
CA VAL A 132 -2.58 -12.90 -15.98
C VAL A 132 -3.85 -13.03 -15.12
N TRP A 133 -4.47 -11.90 -14.75
CA TRP A 133 -5.70 -11.89 -13.97
C TRP A 133 -6.91 -12.37 -14.80
N SER A 134 -7.92 -12.92 -14.13
CA SER A 134 -9.12 -13.42 -14.82
C SER A 134 -10.36 -13.33 -13.94
N ALA A 135 -11.53 -13.18 -14.56
CA ALA A 135 -12.81 -13.11 -13.85
C ALA A 135 -13.08 -14.30 -12.92
N ARG A 136 -12.53 -15.50 -13.22
CA ARG A 136 -12.60 -16.66 -12.32
C ARG A 136 -11.75 -16.46 -11.05
N MET A 137 -10.51 -15.99 -11.21
CA MET A 137 -9.64 -15.69 -10.06
C MET A 137 -10.25 -14.58 -9.20
N GLU A 138 -10.79 -13.54 -9.84
CA GLU A 138 -11.46 -12.43 -9.18
C GLU A 138 -12.69 -12.89 -8.37
N TYR A 139 -13.61 -13.65 -8.99
CA TYR A 139 -14.81 -14.18 -8.32
C TYR A 139 -14.49 -15.07 -7.12
N ILE A 140 -13.51 -15.97 -7.24
CA ILE A 140 -13.12 -16.86 -6.13
C ILE A 140 -12.42 -16.05 -5.02
N LEU A 141 -11.49 -15.14 -5.37
CA LEU A 141 -10.80 -14.31 -4.37
C LEU A 141 -11.78 -13.35 -3.68
N GLN A 142 -12.75 -12.79 -4.40
CA GLN A 142 -13.83 -11.97 -3.85
C GLN A 142 -14.59 -12.74 -2.77
N ASN A 143 -15.02 -13.97 -3.05
CA ASN A 143 -15.70 -14.82 -2.08
C ASN A 143 -14.80 -15.23 -0.89
N CYS A 144 -13.47 -15.34 -1.09
CA CYS A 144 -12.52 -15.54 0.00
C CYS A 144 -12.43 -14.32 0.92
N ILE A 145 -12.17 -13.13 0.36
CA ILE A 145 -12.03 -11.89 1.14
C ILE A 145 -13.36 -11.55 1.84
N MET A 146 -14.50 -11.69 1.15
CA MET A 146 -15.83 -11.48 1.74
C MET A 146 -16.13 -12.43 2.91
N ALA A 147 -15.66 -13.68 2.87
CA ALA A 147 -15.89 -14.65 3.93
C ALA A 147 -14.94 -14.47 5.13
N LEU A 148 -13.67 -14.12 4.87
CA LEU A 148 -12.72 -13.77 5.91
C LEU A 148 -13.17 -12.50 6.65
N LEU A 149 -13.63 -11.46 5.94
CA LEU A 149 -14.13 -10.21 6.54
C LEU A 149 -15.35 -10.38 7.46
N ASP A 150 -16.15 -11.46 7.31
CA ASP A 150 -17.23 -11.78 8.26
C ASP A 150 -16.72 -12.46 9.55
N THR A 151 -15.47 -12.94 9.57
CA THR A 151 -14.84 -13.62 10.71
C THR A 151 -13.75 -12.74 11.35
N PRO A 152 -13.95 -12.26 12.60
CA PRO A 152 -12.94 -11.48 13.32
C PRO A 152 -11.60 -12.20 13.49
N GLY A 153 -10.49 -11.46 13.48
CA GLY A 153 -9.15 -12.01 13.69
C GLY A 153 -8.59 -12.84 12.51
N THR A 154 -9.25 -12.82 11.35
CA THR A 154 -8.68 -13.35 10.11
C THR A 154 -7.70 -12.38 9.47
N THR A 155 -6.84 -12.91 8.62
CA THR A 155 -5.83 -12.15 7.85
C THR A 155 -5.78 -12.71 6.42
N LEU A 156 -4.97 -12.12 5.53
CA LEU A 156 -4.78 -12.64 4.17
C LEU A 156 -4.16 -14.05 4.14
N LEU A 157 -3.52 -14.50 5.23
CA LEU A 157 -3.11 -15.89 5.42
C LEU A 157 -4.28 -16.89 5.40
N GLY A 158 -5.51 -16.40 5.58
CA GLY A 158 -6.74 -17.19 5.49
C GLY A 158 -7.08 -17.64 4.08
N VAL A 159 -6.63 -16.94 3.03
CA VAL A 159 -7.05 -17.24 1.65
C VAL A 159 -6.55 -18.63 1.18
N PRO A 160 -5.25 -19.00 1.31
CA PRO A 160 -4.79 -20.32 0.87
C PRO A 160 -5.40 -21.46 1.72
N ARG A 161 -5.64 -21.21 3.02
CA ARG A 161 -6.30 -22.18 3.91
C ARG A 161 -7.75 -22.41 3.50
N LEU A 162 -8.55 -21.35 3.34
CA LEU A 162 -9.96 -21.41 2.98
C LEU A 162 -10.22 -22.24 1.69
N LEU A 163 -9.28 -22.17 0.74
CA LEU A 163 -9.33 -22.92 -0.52
C LEU A 163 -8.98 -24.42 -0.38
N VAL A 164 -8.26 -24.86 0.66
CA VAL A 164 -7.81 -26.26 0.83
C VAL A 164 -8.36 -26.91 2.10
N ASP A 165 -8.08 -26.31 3.26
CA ASP A 165 -8.44 -26.78 4.60
C ASP A 165 -9.96 -26.73 4.81
N LYS A 166 -10.60 -27.91 4.77
CA LYS A 166 -12.06 -28.06 4.88
C LYS A 166 -12.59 -27.69 6.26
N ASP A 167 -11.84 -27.97 7.32
CA ASP A 167 -12.26 -27.70 8.70
C ASP A 167 -12.16 -26.20 9.00
N TYR A 168 -11.11 -25.54 8.50
CA TYR A 168 -11.02 -24.08 8.51
C TYR A 168 -12.12 -23.45 7.66
N ARG A 169 -12.38 -23.97 6.45
CA ARG A 169 -13.50 -23.50 5.60
C ARG A 169 -14.83 -23.56 6.33
N GLN A 170 -15.17 -24.67 6.97
CA GLN A 170 -16.43 -24.78 7.72
C GLN A 170 -16.51 -23.76 8.88
N LYS A 171 -15.40 -23.51 9.59
CA LYS A 171 -15.31 -22.51 10.68
C LYS A 171 -15.42 -21.06 10.18
N ILE A 172 -14.96 -20.74 8.97
CA ILE A 172 -15.14 -19.41 8.37
C ILE A 172 -16.59 -19.28 7.83
N VAL A 173 -17.06 -20.28 7.08
CA VAL A 173 -18.38 -20.28 6.42
C VAL A 173 -19.54 -20.25 7.42
N SER A 174 -19.38 -20.77 8.64
CA SER A 174 -20.39 -20.63 9.69
C SER A 174 -20.68 -19.17 10.05
N ASN A 175 -19.66 -18.30 10.03
CA ASN A 175 -19.77 -16.88 10.37
C ASN A 175 -20.25 -16.00 9.21
N VAL A 176 -20.23 -16.51 7.97
CA VAL A 176 -20.63 -15.75 6.78
C VAL A 176 -22.11 -15.38 6.86
N LYS A 177 -22.35 -14.06 6.81
CA LYS A 177 -23.68 -13.42 6.96
C LYS A 177 -24.37 -13.22 5.62
N ASP A 178 -23.58 -13.01 4.58
CA ASP A 178 -24.06 -12.83 3.21
C ASP A 178 -24.55 -14.18 2.63
N PRO A 179 -25.84 -14.34 2.29
CA PRO A 179 -26.37 -15.59 1.77
C PRO A 179 -25.82 -15.95 0.39
N VAL A 180 -25.35 -14.99 -0.42
CA VAL A 180 -24.76 -15.25 -1.74
C VAL A 180 -23.37 -15.85 -1.56
N VAL A 181 -22.54 -15.24 -0.71
CA VAL A 181 -21.20 -15.76 -0.38
C VAL A 181 -21.29 -17.12 0.32
N ARG A 182 -22.28 -17.31 1.21
CA ARG A 182 -22.55 -18.60 1.83
C ARG A 182 -23.00 -19.65 0.81
N SER A 183 -23.81 -19.27 -0.17
CA SER A 183 -24.24 -20.14 -1.26
C SER A 183 -23.08 -20.58 -2.15
N PHE A 184 -22.16 -19.66 -2.51
CA PHE A 184 -20.93 -20.01 -3.21
C PHE A 184 -20.15 -21.11 -2.46
N TRP A 185 -19.92 -20.96 -1.16
CA TRP A 185 -19.15 -21.94 -0.40
C TRP A 185 -19.88 -23.29 -0.22
N VAL A 186 -21.19 -23.30 0.02
CA VAL A 186 -21.95 -24.51 0.37
C VAL A 186 -22.52 -25.25 -0.85
N HIS A 187 -22.94 -24.52 -1.89
CA HIS A 187 -23.68 -25.06 -3.03
C HIS A 187 -22.91 -25.01 -4.36
N GLU A 188 -21.86 -24.18 -4.47
CA GLU A 188 -20.99 -24.14 -5.66
C GLU A 188 -19.66 -24.87 -5.36
N TYR A 189 -18.83 -24.32 -4.48
CA TYR A 189 -17.45 -24.75 -4.25
C TYR A 189 -17.32 -26.19 -3.76
N GLU A 190 -18.14 -26.64 -2.80
CA GLU A 190 -18.12 -28.02 -2.31
C GLU A 190 -18.55 -29.05 -3.39
N THR A 191 -19.34 -28.64 -4.40
CA THR A 191 -19.78 -29.52 -5.50
C THR A 191 -18.74 -29.70 -6.61
N TRP A 192 -17.70 -28.85 -6.64
CA TRP A 192 -16.63 -28.97 -7.62
C TRP A 192 -15.86 -30.27 -7.47
N ARG A 193 -15.64 -30.97 -8.59
CA ARG A 193 -14.73 -32.13 -8.67
C ARG A 193 -13.30 -31.68 -8.33
N ASP A 194 -12.56 -32.50 -7.60
CA ASP A 194 -11.25 -32.09 -7.04
C ASP A 194 -10.23 -31.64 -8.09
N GLN A 195 -10.23 -32.25 -9.29
CA GLN A 195 -9.40 -31.77 -10.40
C GLN A 195 -9.74 -30.31 -10.77
N PHE A 196 -11.00 -30.01 -11.06
CA PHE A 196 -11.44 -28.66 -11.44
C PHE A 196 -11.24 -27.66 -10.29
N ARG A 197 -11.47 -28.09 -9.04
CA ARG A 197 -11.19 -27.30 -7.84
C ARG A 197 -9.71 -26.91 -7.79
N ASN A 198 -8.80 -27.87 -7.93
CA ASN A 198 -7.35 -27.63 -7.91
C ASN A 198 -6.92 -26.72 -9.08
N GLU A 199 -7.37 -26.99 -10.30
CA GLU A 199 -7.12 -26.14 -11.49
C GLU A 199 -7.61 -24.70 -11.30
N ALA A 200 -8.73 -24.49 -10.59
CA ALA A 200 -9.28 -23.16 -10.33
C ALA A 200 -8.55 -22.38 -9.22
N ILE A 201 -8.04 -23.06 -8.18
CA ILE A 201 -7.43 -22.39 -7.01
C ILE A 201 -5.93 -22.18 -7.13
N VAL A 202 -5.19 -23.05 -7.82
CA VAL A 202 -3.73 -22.97 -7.93
C VAL A 202 -3.23 -21.60 -8.43
N PRO A 203 -3.84 -20.95 -9.44
CA PRO A 203 -3.42 -19.60 -9.84
C PRO A 203 -3.55 -18.56 -8.73
N ILE A 204 -4.63 -18.62 -7.95
CA ILE A 204 -4.91 -17.70 -6.83
C ILE A 204 -3.92 -17.93 -5.70
N GLN A 205 -3.67 -19.20 -5.35
CA GLN A 205 -2.67 -19.58 -4.36
C GLN A 205 -1.28 -19.11 -4.77
N ASN A 206 -0.89 -19.28 -6.04
CA ASN A 206 0.40 -18.82 -6.55
C ASN A 206 0.56 -17.29 -6.41
N LYS A 207 -0.50 -16.51 -6.70
CA LYS A 207 -0.47 -15.04 -6.53
C LYS A 207 -0.45 -14.60 -5.07
N VAL A 208 -1.28 -15.20 -4.21
CA VAL A 208 -1.31 -14.86 -2.78
C VAL A 208 0.02 -15.27 -2.11
N ASN A 209 0.49 -16.48 -2.35
CA ASN A 209 1.72 -17.00 -1.73
C ASN A 209 2.98 -16.23 -2.18
N GLN A 210 2.96 -15.55 -3.33
CA GLN A 210 4.05 -14.67 -3.78
C GLN A 210 4.46 -13.66 -2.68
N PHE A 211 3.50 -13.16 -1.90
CA PHE A 211 3.74 -12.28 -0.75
C PHE A 211 3.92 -13.03 0.57
N LEU A 212 3.11 -14.07 0.80
CA LEU A 212 3.11 -14.80 2.09
C LEU A 212 4.38 -15.62 2.31
N ASN A 213 5.11 -15.96 1.25
CA ASN A 213 6.41 -16.62 1.34
C ASN A 213 7.49 -15.68 1.89
N THR A 214 7.42 -14.38 1.58
CA THR A 214 8.34 -13.36 2.11
C THR A 214 8.06 -13.12 3.60
N SER A 215 9.00 -13.53 4.47
CA SER A 215 8.82 -13.52 5.92
C SER A 215 8.42 -12.15 6.47
N PHE A 216 9.11 -11.07 6.09
CA PHE A 216 8.80 -9.73 6.59
C PHE A 216 7.41 -9.24 6.14
N ILE A 217 6.98 -9.54 4.91
CA ILE A 217 5.61 -9.24 4.45
C ILE A 217 4.59 -10.04 5.25
N ARG A 218 4.79 -11.36 5.39
CA ARG A 218 3.94 -12.24 6.21
C ARG A 218 3.82 -11.74 7.65
N ASN A 219 4.91 -11.28 8.25
CA ASN A 219 4.94 -10.78 9.62
C ASN A 219 4.24 -9.42 9.78
N ILE A 220 3.99 -8.69 8.69
CA ILE A 220 3.21 -7.44 8.67
C ILE A 220 1.72 -7.75 8.48
N ILE A 221 1.35 -8.45 7.41
CA ILE A 221 -0.07 -8.69 7.03
C ILE A 221 -0.70 -9.93 7.68
N GLY A 222 0.10 -10.74 8.37
CA GLY A 222 -0.33 -11.95 9.07
C GLY A 222 -0.71 -11.75 10.55
N GLN A 223 -0.52 -10.54 11.10
CA GLN A 223 -0.98 -10.21 12.45
C GLN A 223 -2.51 -9.99 12.45
N PRO A 224 -3.30 -10.61 13.35
CA PRO A 224 -4.76 -10.45 13.39
C PRO A 224 -5.25 -9.02 13.63
N THR A 225 -4.46 -8.20 14.31
CA THR A 225 -4.75 -6.80 14.70
C THR A 225 -3.64 -5.87 14.22
N SER A 226 -3.99 -4.69 13.73
CA SER A 226 -3.03 -3.68 13.29
C SER A 226 -2.53 -2.85 14.46
N SER A 227 -1.22 -2.65 14.55
CA SER A 227 -0.64 -1.59 15.38
C SER A 227 -0.63 -0.23 14.65
N LEU A 228 -0.77 -0.22 13.32
CA LEU A 228 -0.92 0.99 12.50
C LEU A 228 -2.36 1.53 12.53
N ASN A 229 -2.75 2.25 13.58
CA ASN A 229 -4.06 2.92 13.65
C ASN A 229 -4.07 4.23 12.84
N VAL A 230 -4.43 4.14 11.56
CA VAL A 230 -4.48 5.29 10.64
C VAL A 230 -5.53 6.34 11.04
N SER A 231 -6.68 5.91 11.58
CA SER A 231 -7.74 6.81 12.05
C SER A 231 -7.26 7.70 13.21
N GLN A 232 -6.55 7.10 14.18
CA GLN A 232 -5.87 7.84 15.24
C GLN A 232 -4.80 8.79 14.69
N ILE A 233 -3.91 8.31 13.82
CA ILE A 233 -2.83 9.11 13.22
C ILE A 233 -3.38 10.40 12.57
N MET A 234 -4.42 10.25 11.75
CA MET A 234 -5.03 11.37 11.03
C MET A 234 -5.70 12.37 11.99
N ASN A 235 -6.40 11.89 13.03
CA ASN A 235 -7.20 12.74 13.92
C ASN A 235 -6.38 13.38 15.06
N GLU A 236 -5.28 12.77 15.47
CA GLU A 236 -4.32 13.38 16.39
C GLU A 236 -3.43 14.41 15.69
N GLY A 237 -3.09 14.19 14.41
CA GLY A 237 -2.20 15.06 13.63
C GLY A 237 -0.77 14.52 13.54
N LYS A 238 -0.62 13.19 13.58
CA LYS A 238 0.66 12.47 13.58
C LYS A 238 1.33 12.43 12.20
N ILE A 239 2.57 11.95 12.16
CA ILE A 239 3.43 11.88 10.97
C ILE A 239 3.60 10.41 10.58
N LEU A 240 2.92 9.95 9.53
CA LEU A 240 3.05 8.60 8.97
C LEU A 240 4.07 8.60 7.83
N LEU A 241 5.14 7.82 7.97
CA LEU A 241 6.22 7.69 7.00
C LEU A 241 6.26 6.25 6.48
N VAL A 242 5.93 6.04 5.21
CA VAL A 242 5.84 4.73 4.58
C VAL A 242 6.99 4.58 3.58
N ASN A 243 8.09 4.00 4.06
CA ASN A 243 9.24 3.64 3.23
C ASN A 243 8.98 2.24 2.64
N VAL A 244 8.52 2.16 1.39
CA VAL A 244 8.29 0.90 0.67
C VAL A 244 9.27 0.76 -0.49
N SER A 245 10.56 1.03 -0.23
CA SER A 245 11.65 1.00 -1.21
C SER A 245 11.65 -0.28 -2.08
N LYS A 246 11.26 -0.16 -3.35
CA LYS A 246 11.20 -1.26 -4.35
C LYS A 246 12.50 -2.06 -4.41
N GLY A 247 13.65 -1.38 -4.33
CA GLY A 247 14.98 -2.00 -4.41
C GLY A 247 15.34 -2.90 -3.21
N LYS A 248 14.58 -2.84 -2.12
CA LYS A 248 14.76 -3.69 -0.92
C LYS A 248 13.56 -4.61 -0.67
N VAL A 249 12.36 -4.13 -0.97
CA VAL A 249 11.08 -4.81 -0.69
C VAL A 249 10.62 -5.69 -1.87
N GLY A 250 11.05 -5.38 -3.09
CA GLY A 250 10.50 -5.91 -4.34
C GLY A 250 9.37 -5.02 -4.89
N GLU A 251 9.19 -5.01 -6.21
CA GLU A 251 8.24 -4.10 -6.90
C GLU A 251 6.77 -4.43 -6.59
N ASP A 252 6.34 -5.67 -6.84
CA ASP A 252 4.98 -6.16 -6.50
C ASP A 252 4.65 -5.93 -5.02
N ASN A 253 5.60 -6.25 -4.12
CA ASN A 253 5.47 -6.09 -2.68
C ASN A 253 5.32 -4.62 -2.26
N SER A 254 6.09 -3.72 -2.86
CA SER A 254 6.00 -2.27 -2.66
C SER A 254 4.63 -1.74 -3.12
N ALA A 255 4.20 -2.12 -4.32
CA ALA A 255 2.92 -1.71 -4.88
C ALA A 255 1.75 -2.19 -4.02
N LEU A 256 1.77 -3.46 -3.58
CA LEU A 256 0.77 -4.04 -2.69
C LEU A 256 0.66 -3.27 -1.37
N LEU A 257 1.77 -3.13 -0.63
CA LEU A 257 1.75 -2.50 0.69
C LEU A 257 1.37 -1.02 0.61
N GLY A 258 1.95 -0.25 -0.32
CA GLY A 258 1.63 1.17 -0.47
C GLY A 258 0.17 1.40 -0.85
N ALA A 259 -0.40 0.58 -1.74
CA ALA A 259 -1.80 0.67 -2.13
C ALA A 259 -2.76 0.24 -0.99
N MET A 260 -2.44 -0.83 -0.24
CA MET A 260 -3.23 -1.20 0.94
C MET A 260 -3.22 -0.11 2.03
N ILE A 261 -2.08 0.54 2.26
CA ILE A 261 -1.98 1.65 3.23
C ILE A 261 -2.81 2.84 2.76
N ILE A 262 -2.80 3.15 1.46
CA ILE A 262 -3.71 4.13 0.85
C ILE A 262 -5.18 3.77 1.10
N THR A 263 -5.58 2.50 0.91
CA THR A 263 -6.94 2.04 1.27
C THR A 263 -7.25 2.25 2.76
N LYS A 264 -6.30 2.04 3.68
CA LYS A 264 -6.53 2.36 5.11
C LYS A 264 -6.63 3.87 5.37
N VAL A 265 -5.89 4.71 4.66
CA VAL A 265 -6.05 6.18 4.72
C VAL A 265 -7.39 6.62 4.15
N GLN A 266 -7.86 6.01 3.06
CA GLN A 266 -9.21 6.23 2.50
C GLN A 266 -10.30 5.90 3.53
N LEU A 267 -10.26 4.69 4.09
CA LEU A 267 -11.26 4.23 5.06
C LEU A 267 -11.27 5.13 6.30
N ALA A 268 -10.09 5.42 6.87
CA ALA A 268 -9.94 6.34 8.00
C ALA A 268 -10.44 7.77 7.68
N ALA A 269 -10.26 8.25 6.44
CA ALA A 269 -10.83 9.51 6.00
C ALA A 269 -12.37 9.44 5.98
N MET A 270 -12.95 8.39 5.39
CA MET A 270 -14.40 8.22 5.29
C MET A 270 -15.09 8.05 6.65
N GLU A 271 -14.41 7.53 7.67
CA GLU A 271 -14.92 7.50 9.05
C GLU A 271 -15.15 8.89 9.65
N ARG A 272 -14.37 9.90 9.23
CA ARG A 272 -14.49 11.29 9.71
C ARG A 272 -15.83 11.95 9.38
N VAL A 273 -16.68 11.30 8.58
CA VAL A 273 -18.11 11.68 8.43
C VAL A 273 -18.82 11.77 9.79
N ARG A 274 -18.35 11.04 10.81
CA ARG A 274 -18.85 11.07 12.21
C ARG A 274 -18.43 12.32 13.01
N ILE A 275 -17.48 13.12 12.51
CA ILE A 275 -16.91 14.33 13.14
C ILE A 275 -17.45 15.56 12.38
N ALA A 276 -17.72 16.69 13.04
CA ALA A 276 -18.13 17.92 12.33
C ALA A 276 -17.04 18.42 11.38
N GLU A 277 -17.38 19.03 10.24
CA GLU A 277 -16.35 19.38 9.24
C GLU A 277 -15.35 20.42 9.77
N GLU A 278 -15.82 21.30 10.64
CA GLU A 278 -15.10 22.35 11.33
C GLU A 278 -14.03 21.78 12.28
N GLU A 279 -14.34 20.64 12.92
CA GLU A 279 -13.48 19.93 13.89
C GLU A 279 -12.48 18.98 13.23
N ARG A 280 -12.73 18.55 11.97
CA ARG A 280 -11.82 17.69 11.21
C ARG A 280 -10.48 18.41 10.97
N LYS A 281 -9.41 17.92 11.59
CA LYS A 281 -8.03 18.35 11.27
C LYS A 281 -7.66 17.99 9.84
N ASP A 282 -7.03 18.94 9.14
CA ASP A 282 -6.42 18.67 7.84
C ASP A 282 -5.25 17.68 7.98
N PHE A 283 -5.26 16.65 7.12
CA PHE A 283 -4.20 15.66 7.00
C PHE A 283 -3.67 15.68 5.57
N TYR A 284 -2.35 15.81 5.41
CA TYR A 284 -1.69 15.94 4.11
C TYR A 284 -1.03 14.63 3.68
N LEU A 285 -1.62 13.94 2.71
CA LEU A 285 -1.05 12.71 2.14
C LEU A 285 -0.23 13.03 0.89
N TYR A 286 1.07 12.88 1.01
CA TYR A 286 2.05 12.99 -0.05
C TYR A 286 2.36 11.62 -0.65
N VAL A 287 2.25 11.50 -1.97
CA VAL A 287 2.59 10.27 -2.69
C VAL A 287 3.50 10.64 -3.87
N ASP A 288 4.78 10.31 -3.75
CA ASP A 288 5.72 10.43 -4.89
C ASP A 288 5.62 9.17 -5.76
N GLU A 289 5.81 9.34 -7.07
CA GLU A 289 5.57 8.32 -8.09
C GLU A 289 4.22 7.58 -7.89
N PHE A 290 3.15 8.39 -7.72
CA PHE A 290 1.77 8.03 -7.39
C PHE A 290 1.18 6.90 -8.26
N GLN A 291 1.60 6.79 -9.53
CA GLN A 291 1.15 5.74 -10.44
C GLN A 291 1.37 4.33 -9.91
N ASN A 292 2.34 4.12 -9.02
CA ASN A 292 2.63 2.80 -8.45
C ASN A 292 1.44 2.29 -7.61
N PHE A 293 0.75 3.18 -6.91
CA PHE A 293 -0.27 2.81 -5.94
C PHE A 293 -1.70 3.16 -6.37
N ALA A 294 -1.87 4.02 -7.39
CA ALA A 294 -3.18 4.42 -7.90
C ALA A 294 -4.03 3.22 -8.36
N THR A 295 -5.26 3.14 -7.87
CA THR A 295 -6.30 2.18 -8.28
C THR A 295 -7.48 2.91 -8.90
N ASP A 296 -8.35 2.17 -9.59
CA ASP A 296 -9.62 2.71 -10.11
C ASP A 296 -10.52 3.29 -8.99
N SER A 297 -10.45 2.73 -7.78
CA SER A 297 -11.15 3.24 -6.60
C SER A 297 -10.53 4.53 -6.04
N PHE A 298 -9.22 4.77 -6.22
CA PHE A 298 -8.57 6.03 -5.84
C PHE A 298 -9.17 7.25 -6.56
N ALA A 299 -9.72 7.07 -7.76
CA ALA A 299 -10.44 8.11 -8.49
C ALA A 299 -11.65 8.67 -7.70
N SER A 300 -12.30 7.84 -6.87
CA SER A 300 -13.36 8.29 -5.95
C SER A 300 -12.81 9.15 -4.81
N ILE A 301 -11.62 8.82 -4.27
CA ILE A 301 -10.94 9.60 -3.23
C ILE A 301 -10.66 11.01 -3.73
N LEU A 302 -10.07 11.15 -4.92
CA LEU A 302 -9.80 12.46 -5.55
C LEU A 302 -11.05 13.33 -5.72
N SER A 303 -12.23 12.71 -5.80
CA SER A 303 -13.52 13.41 -5.97
C SER A 303 -14.22 13.73 -4.64
N GLU A 304 -13.86 13.07 -3.53
CA GLU A 304 -14.57 13.17 -2.24
C GLU A 304 -13.71 13.65 -1.05
N ALA A 305 -12.39 13.43 -1.09
CA ALA A 305 -11.47 13.60 0.05
C ALA A 305 -11.47 14.99 0.70
N ARG A 306 -11.81 16.03 -0.08
CA ARG A 306 -12.06 17.40 0.41
C ARG A 306 -12.98 17.43 1.64
N LYS A 307 -14.11 16.70 1.61
CA LYS A 307 -15.09 16.63 2.71
C LYS A 307 -14.45 16.08 3.99
N TYR A 308 -13.59 15.07 3.84
CA TYR A 308 -12.93 14.37 4.93
C TYR A 308 -11.66 15.07 5.44
N ARG A 309 -11.34 16.27 4.93
CA ARG A 309 -10.10 17.02 5.19
C ARG A 309 -8.82 16.18 4.94
N LEU A 310 -8.91 15.27 3.96
CA LEU A 310 -7.76 14.56 3.40
C LEU A 310 -7.27 15.37 2.20
N ASN A 311 -6.04 15.88 2.31
CA ASN A 311 -5.42 16.75 1.33
C ASN A 311 -4.40 15.93 0.55
N LEU A 312 -4.69 15.57 -0.70
CA LEU A 312 -3.77 14.81 -1.54
C LEU A 312 -2.73 15.73 -2.21
N ILE A 313 -1.45 15.34 -2.12
CA ILE A 313 -0.36 15.92 -2.92
C ILE A 313 0.28 14.76 -3.68
N ILE A 314 0.02 14.68 -4.99
CA ILE A 314 0.39 13.56 -5.83
C ILE A 314 1.39 13.97 -6.91
N ALA A 315 2.41 13.13 -7.12
CA ALA A 315 3.44 13.37 -8.12
C ALA A 315 3.73 12.15 -8.99
N HIS A 316 4.01 12.38 -10.28
CA HIS A 316 4.51 11.36 -11.21
C HIS A 316 5.29 12.01 -12.38
N GLN A 317 5.71 11.22 -13.38
CA GLN A 317 6.61 11.68 -14.44
C GLN A 317 5.88 12.09 -15.74
N TYR A 318 4.95 11.28 -16.23
CA TYR A 318 4.23 11.49 -17.49
C TYR A 318 2.76 11.05 -17.40
N VAL A 319 1.85 11.70 -18.12
CA VAL A 319 0.38 11.55 -18.02
C VAL A 319 -0.08 10.12 -18.32
N GLY A 320 0.61 9.43 -19.23
CA GLY A 320 0.32 8.03 -19.58
C GLY A 320 0.43 7.05 -18.40
N GLN A 321 1.12 7.40 -17.32
CA GLN A 321 1.20 6.57 -16.11
C GLN A 321 -0.11 6.49 -15.32
N LEU A 322 -1.07 7.38 -15.57
CA LEU A 322 -2.39 7.40 -14.92
C LEU A 322 -3.48 6.68 -15.75
N VAL A 323 -3.07 5.93 -16.77
CA VAL A 323 -3.94 5.19 -17.69
C VAL A 323 -3.52 3.72 -17.70
N THR A 324 -4.51 2.83 -17.77
CA THR A 324 -4.34 1.39 -18.03
C THR A 324 -5.10 1.03 -19.30
N ASP A 325 -4.82 -0.14 -19.88
CA ASP A 325 -5.48 -0.61 -21.12
C ASP A 325 -7.01 -0.71 -21.03
N VAL A 326 -7.56 -0.68 -19.79
CA VAL A 326 -9.00 -0.79 -19.49
C VAL A 326 -9.60 0.42 -18.77
N SER A 327 -8.80 1.42 -18.37
CA SER A 327 -9.31 2.58 -17.60
C SER A 327 -8.45 3.83 -17.68
N THR A 328 -9.10 4.98 -17.85
CA THR A 328 -8.55 6.33 -17.69
C THR A 328 -9.00 7.04 -16.41
N LYS A 329 -9.82 6.39 -15.55
CA LYS A 329 -10.53 7.06 -14.44
C LYS A 329 -9.61 7.80 -13.49
N VAL A 330 -8.41 7.26 -13.21
CA VAL A 330 -7.40 7.92 -12.36
C VAL A 330 -6.96 9.24 -12.98
N ARG A 331 -6.52 9.25 -14.25
CA ARG A 331 -6.20 10.48 -14.99
C ARG A 331 -7.36 11.48 -14.92
N ASP A 332 -8.55 11.03 -15.28
CA ASP A 332 -9.70 11.92 -15.43
C ASP A 332 -10.16 12.52 -14.08
N ALA A 333 -10.05 11.75 -12.99
CA ALA A 333 -10.30 12.24 -11.64
C ALA A 333 -9.17 13.13 -11.08
N VAL A 334 -7.92 12.98 -11.54
CA VAL A 334 -6.85 13.95 -11.24
C VAL A 334 -7.18 15.27 -11.92
N PHE A 335 -7.27 15.31 -13.24
CA PHE A 335 -7.47 16.56 -13.99
C PHE A 335 -8.83 17.23 -13.68
N GLY A 336 -9.87 16.45 -13.35
CA GLY A 336 -11.19 16.97 -13.00
C GLY A 336 -11.33 17.56 -11.58
N ASN A 337 -10.46 17.21 -10.62
CA ASN A 337 -10.62 17.61 -9.21
C ASN A 337 -9.46 18.41 -8.62
N VAL A 338 -8.26 18.42 -9.23
CA VAL A 338 -7.09 19.11 -8.64
C VAL A 338 -7.15 20.63 -8.85
N GLY A 339 -7.24 21.37 -7.74
CA GLY A 339 -7.34 22.83 -7.74
C GLY A 339 -6.01 23.52 -8.03
N THR A 340 -4.88 22.97 -7.58
CA THR A 340 -3.54 23.49 -7.91
C THR A 340 -2.75 22.48 -8.74
N MET A 341 -2.29 22.92 -9.91
CA MET A 341 -1.50 22.13 -10.85
C MET A 341 -0.14 22.79 -11.07
N ILE A 342 0.94 22.02 -10.91
CA ILE A 342 2.32 22.47 -11.05
C ILE A 342 3.03 21.53 -12.04
N THR A 343 3.46 22.06 -13.18
CA THR A 343 4.25 21.31 -14.17
C THR A 343 5.68 21.83 -14.19
N PHE A 344 6.63 20.90 -14.04
CA PHE A 344 8.01 21.08 -14.47
C PHE A 344 8.11 20.71 -15.96
N ARG A 345 9.33 20.53 -16.47
CA ARG A 345 9.60 20.04 -17.83
C ARG A 345 9.07 18.62 -18.05
N VAL A 346 8.35 18.42 -19.16
CA VAL A 346 7.65 17.17 -19.50
C VAL A 346 8.07 16.59 -20.88
N GLY A 347 7.46 15.48 -21.32
CA GLY A 347 7.59 14.94 -22.69
C GLY A 347 6.73 15.70 -23.72
N ALA A 348 6.90 15.39 -25.00
CA ALA A 348 6.11 16.04 -26.06
C ALA A 348 4.61 15.65 -26.01
N GLY A 349 4.30 14.35 -25.87
CA GLY A 349 2.91 13.89 -25.72
C GLY A 349 2.24 14.36 -24.42
N ASP A 350 3.03 14.55 -23.34
CA ASP A 350 2.54 15.20 -22.13
C ASP A 350 2.23 16.68 -22.37
N ALA A 351 3.09 17.39 -23.13
CA ALA A 351 2.93 18.80 -23.43
C ALA A 351 1.70 19.05 -24.32
N GLU A 352 1.39 18.18 -25.29
CA GLU A 352 0.15 18.23 -26.08
C GLU A 352 -1.11 18.04 -25.22
N TYR A 353 -1.01 17.22 -24.16
CA TYR A 353 -2.10 17.05 -23.20
C TYR A 353 -2.24 18.27 -22.29
N LEU A 354 -1.13 18.74 -21.70
CA LEU A 354 -1.08 19.82 -20.72
C LEU A 354 -1.30 21.21 -21.32
N GLU A 355 -0.96 21.46 -22.59
CA GLU A 355 -1.22 22.73 -23.27
C GLU A 355 -2.69 23.16 -23.14
N LYS A 356 -3.63 22.21 -23.16
CA LYS A 356 -5.08 22.46 -22.98
C LYS A 356 -5.42 23.06 -21.62
N GLU A 357 -4.60 22.80 -20.59
CA GLU A 357 -4.72 23.40 -19.27
C GLU A 357 -4.00 24.76 -19.17
N PHE A 358 -2.87 24.92 -19.85
CA PHE A 358 -1.96 26.08 -19.74
C PHE A 358 -2.15 27.17 -20.81
N SER A 359 -2.98 26.92 -21.83
CA SER A 359 -3.36 27.87 -22.88
C SER A 359 -4.29 28.97 -22.35
N PRO A 360 -4.20 30.23 -22.85
CA PRO A 360 -3.28 30.71 -23.89
C PRO A 360 -1.90 31.15 -23.39
N GLU A 361 -1.61 31.10 -22.08
CA GLU A 361 -0.36 31.62 -21.52
C GLU A 361 0.91 30.81 -21.85
N PHE A 362 0.82 29.49 -22.04
CA PHE A 362 1.95 28.64 -22.45
C PHE A 362 1.55 27.59 -23.48
N MET A 363 2.47 27.27 -24.38
CA MET A 363 2.31 26.31 -25.47
C MET A 363 3.22 25.07 -25.27
N GLN A 364 3.07 24.02 -26.08
CA GLN A 364 3.89 22.79 -25.97
C GLN A 364 5.40 23.04 -25.95
N PRO A 365 5.98 23.92 -26.79
CA PRO A 365 7.41 24.19 -26.78
C PRO A 365 7.92 24.75 -25.45
N ASP A 366 7.10 25.53 -24.73
CA ASP A 366 7.46 26.09 -23.43
C ASP A 366 7.58 24.96 -22.39
N LEU A 367 6.58 24.08 -22.35
CA LEU A 367 6.52 22.90 -21.46
C LEU A 367 7.66 21.89 -21.69
N ILE A 368 8.14 21.79 -22.93
CA ILE A 368 9.24 20.89 -23.33
C ILE A 368 10.62 21.51 -22.98
N ASN A 369 10.78 22.82 -23.12
CA ASN A 369 12.07 23.51 -22.96
C ASN A 369 12.29 24.13 -21.57
N LEU A 370 11.28 24.12 -20.70
CA LEU A 370 11.33 24.65 -19.32
C LEU A 370 12.60 24.19 -18.55
N PRO A 371 13.45 25.12 -18.04
CA PRO A 371 14.64 24.74 -17.29
C PRO A 371 14.34 24.02 -15.97
N ASN A 372 15.30 23.25 -15.46
CA ASN A 372 15.20 22.63 -14.12
C ASN A 372 14.91 23.70 -13.04
N PHE A 373 14.21 23.30 -11.98
CA PHE A 373 13.76 24.15 -10.87
C PHE A 373 12.84 25.31 -11.27
N ASN A 374 12.36 25.34 -12.52
CA ASN A 374 11.32 26.26 -12.97
C ASN A 374 10.05 25.48 -13.28
N VAL A 375 8.91 26.12 -13.03
CA VAL A 375 7.58 25.55 -13.14
C VAL A 375 6.64 26.52 -13.84
N TYR A 376 5.69 25.97 -14.59
CA TYR A 376 4.42 26.65 -14.86
C TYR A 376 3.37 26.09 -13.91
N LEU A 377 2.47 26.95 -13.43
CA LEU A 377 1.42 26.52 -12.52
C LEU A 377 0.10 27.26 -12.72
N LYS A 378 -0.98 26.55 -12.40
CA LYS A 378 -2.32 27.09 -12.15
C LYS A 378 -2.51 27.00 -10.64
N LEU A 379 -2.51 28.13 -9.95
CA LEU A 379 -2.62 28.20 -8.50
C LEU A 379 -4.07 28.42 -8.11
N MET A 380 -4.59 27.63 -7.18
CA MET A 380 -5.86 27.96 -6.55
C MET A 380 -5.64 29.01 -5.46
N VAL A 381 -6.42 30.10 -5.53
CA VAL A 381 -6.42 31.21 -4.59
C VAL A 381 -7.87 31.51 -4.21
N ASP A 382 -8.21 31.33 -2.94
CA ASP A 382 -9.56 31.60 -2.40
C ASP A 382 -10.67 30.80 -3.10
N GLY A 383 -10.34 29.57 -3.53
CA GLY A 383 -11.23 28.70 -4.30
C GLY A 383 -11.36 29.04 -5.79
N LEU A 384 -10.66 30.07 -6.29
CA LEU A 384 -10.60 30.43 -7.71
C LEU A 384 -9.27 29.98 -8.33
N THR A 385 -9.31 29.38 -9.51
CA THR A 385 -8.10 29.01 -10.26
C THR A 385 -7.50 30.24 -10.93
N SER A 386 -6.21 30.50 -10.72
CA SER A 386 -5.49 31.58 -11.38
C SER A 386 -5.39 31.35 -12.89
N ARG A 387 -5.13 32.43 -13.66
CA ARG A 387 -4.45 32.27 -14.96
C ARG A 387 -3.12 31.53 -14.75
N PRO A 388 -2.65 30.72 -15.71
CA PRO A 388 -1.34 30.11 -15.63
C PRO A 388 -0.22 31.16 -15.50
N PHE A 389 0.83 30.85 -14.74
CA PHE A 389 2.02 31.71 -14.66
C PHE A 389 3.30 30.91 -14.40
N SER A 390 4.45 31.56 -14.56
CA SER A 390 5.77 30.99 -14.37
C SER A 390 6.38 31.35 -13.01
N ALA A 391 7.12 30.41 -12.44
CA ALA A 391 7.84 30.59 -11.18
C ALA A 391 9.11 29.73 -11.12
N THR A 392 10.07 30.14 -10.28
CA THR A 392 11.21 29.30 -9.89
C THR A 392 10.91 28.69 -8.52
N THR A 393 10.98 27.37 -8.39
CA THR A 393 10.74 26.67 -7.11
C THR A 393 11.76 27.08 -6.05
N LEU A 394 11.36 27.09 -4.78
CA LEU A 394 12.30 27.34 -3.70
C LEU A 394 13.38 26.24 -3.64
N PRO A 395 14.65 26.57 -3.35
CA PRO A 395 15.68 25.57 -3.08
C PRO A 395 15.31 24.76 -1.83
N ALA A 396 15.99 23.62 -1.61
CA ALA A 396 15.76 22.80 -0.42
C ALA A 396 15.85 23.66 0.87
N LEU A 397 14.76 23.69 1.64
CA LEU A 397 14.67 24.46 2.88
C LEU A 397 15.62 23.86 3.92
N LYS A 398 16.66 24.63 4.27
CA LYS A 398 17.59 24.28 5.34
C LYS A 398 17.01 24.69 6.68
N PHE A 399 17.01 23.76 7.62
CA PHE A 399 16.65 23.96 9.02
C PHE A 399 17.76 23.40 9.91
N GLU A 400 17.76 23.74 11.18
CA GLU A 400 18.58 23.06 12.18
C GLU A 400 18.05 21.64 12.41
N THR A 401 18.98 20.69 12.55
CA THR A 401 18.71 19.25 12.69
C THR A 401 19.63 18.66 13.76
N ASP A 402 19.12 17.72 14.55
CA ASP A 402 19.94 16.89 15.45
C ASP A 402 20.40 15.65 14.65
N PRO A 403 21.71 15.40 14.46
CA PRO A 403 22.20 14.25 13.71
C PRO A 403 21.72 12.89 14.23
N GLU A 404 21.37 12.79 15.52
CA GLU A 404 20.86 11.56 16.13
C GLU A 404 19.34 11.40 15.99
N ILE A 405 18.61 12.43 15.51
CA ILE A 405 17.14 12.47 15.60
C ILE A 405 16.47 11.31 14.88
N LYS A 406 17.06 10.88 13.76
CA LYS A 406 16.63 9.72 12.98
C LYS A 406 16.63 8.44 13.82
N GLY A 407 17.69 8.20 14.60
CA GLY A 407 17.79 7.05 15.50
C GLY A 407 16.79 7.12 16.65
N LYS A 408 16.61 8.32 17.23
CA LYS A 408 15.62 8.59 18.29
C LYS A 408 14.19 8.33 17.82
N ILE A 409 13.85 8.79 16.60
CA ILE A 409 12.56 8.57 15.93
C ILE A 409 12.31 7.09 15.65
N ILE A 410 13.26 6.38 15.02
CA ILE A 410 13.08 4.96 14.67
C ILE A 410 12.90 4.12 15.95
N LYS A 411 13.67 4.39 17.01
CA LYS A 411 13.50 3.72 18.31
C LYS A 411 12.11 3.98 18.91
N ALA A 412 11.68 5.24 19.01
CA ALA A 412 10.37 5.59 19.57
C ALA A 412 9.20 5.02 18.75
N SER A 413 9.35 4.92 17.43
CA SER A 413 8.37 4.28 16.53
C SER A 413 8.28 2.77 16.78
N ARG A 414 9.43 2.08 16.90
CA ARG A 414 9.47 0.63 17.21
C ARG A 414 8.82 0.33 18.55
N GLU A 415 9.19 1.04 19.61
CA GLU A 415 8.69 0.83 20.98
C GLU A 415 7.15 0.98 21.09
N ARG A 416 6.55 1.81 20.23
CA ARG A 416 5.09 2.05 20.21
C ARG A 416 4.35 1.12 19.26
N TYR A 417 4.82 1.03 18.01
CA TYR A 417 4.03 0.48 16.90
C TYR A 417 4.56 -0.85 16.34
N ALA A 418 5.75 -1.31 16.70
CA ALA A 418 6.27 -2.61 16.28
C ALA A 418 6.09 -3.69 17.36
N ARG A 419 6.33 -4.95 17.00
CA ARG A 419 6.53 -6.06 17.96
C ARG A 419 7.80 -6.83 17.59
N PRO A 420 8.48 -7.48 18.54
CA PRO A 420 9.60 -8.35 18.23
C PRO A 420 9.18 -9.44 17.24
N ARG A 421 10.02 -9.71 16.24
CA ARG A 421 9.76 -10.71 15.21
C ARG A 421 9.42 -12.09 15.75
N GLU A 422 10.12 -12.55 16.79
CA GLU A 422 9.89 -13.86 17.42
C GLU A 422 8.45 -14.02 17.96
N GLU A 423 7.92 -12.99 18.64
CA GLU A 423 6.52 -12.97 19.10
C GLU A 423 5.54 -13.08 17.93
N VAL A 424 5.84 -12.42 16.81
CA VAL A 424 4.97 -12.36 15.63
C VAL A 424 4.99 -13.67 14.87
N GLU A 425 6.17 -14.27 14.67
CA GLU A 425 6.32 -15.58 14.02
C GLU A 425 5.67 -16.69 14.87
N ALA A 426 5.81 -16.65 16.20
CA ALA A 426 5.11 -17.58 17.10
C ALA A 426 3.58 -17.46 17.02
N LYS A 427 3.03 -16.23 17.06
CA LYS A 427 1.58 -15.99 16.91
C LYS A 427 1.06 -16.42 15.54
N ILE A 428 1.84 -16.21 14.46
CA ILE A 428 1.49 -16.64 13.11
C ILE A 428 1.53 -18.17 12.97
N ALA A 429 2.51 -18.85 13.58
CA ALA A 429 2.60 -20.32 13.58
C ALA A 429 1.46 -20.99 14.37
N GLN A 430 1.05 -20.38 15.49
CA GLN A 430 -0.14 -20.79 16.25
C GLN A 430 -1.42 -20.57 15.41
N TRP A 431 -1.57 -19.40 14.80
CA TRP A 431 -2.73 -19.04 13.97
C TRP A 431 -2.86 -19.94 12.73
N SER A 432 -1.74 -20.28 12.07
CA SER A 432 -1.74 -21.08 10.84
C SER A 432 -2.00 -22.57 11.08
N GLY A 433 -1.91 -23.03 12.34
CA GLY A 433 -1.93 -24.45 12.69
C GLY A 433 -0.62 -25.18 12.39
N MET A 434 0.44 -24.48 11.96
CA MET A 434 1.73 -25.08 11.62
C MET A 434 2.65 -25.27 12.83
N GLY A 435 2.35 -24.66 13.98
CA GLY A 435 3.07 -24.84 15.25
C GLY A 435 2.88 -26.21 15.91
N GLY A 436 2.82 -27.29 15.12
CA GLY A 436 2.41 -28.63 15.55
C GLY A 436 3.07 -29.81 14.84
N MET A 437 4.16 -29.59 14.07
CA MET A 437 5.03 -30.65 13.53
C MET A 437 6.40 -30.05 13.15
N GLY A 438 7.34 -30.04 14.10
CA GLY A 438 8.72 -29.53 13.92
C GLY A 438 9.53 -29.73 15.19
N GLU A 439 10.72 -30.32 15.08
CA GLU A 439 11.49 -30.83 16.22
C GLU A 439 12.11 -29.72 17.10
N GLY A 440 12.03 -29.85 18.42
CA GLY A 440 12.63 -28.89 19.36
C GLY A 440 12.01 -28.90 20.76
N GLY A 441 12.19 -30.00 21.50
CA GLY A 441 11.58 -30.21 22.83
C GLY A 441 12.17 -29.38 23.98
N GLY A 442 12.27 -28.06 23.83
CA GLY A 442 12.67 -27.12 24.88
C GLY A 442 11.48 -26.71 25.74
N VAL A 443 11.13 -27.52 26.75
CA VAL A 443 10.01 -27.23 27.67
C VAL A 443 10.37 -26.06 28.59
N MET A 444 9.67 -24.92 28.43
CA MET A 444 9.67 -23.88 29.46
C MET A 444 8.95 -24.41 30.70
N GLY A 445 9.58 -24.27 31.87
CA GLY A 445 9.19 -24.98 33.09
C GLY A 445 7.82 -24.58 33.65
N GLY A 446 6.88 -25.52 33.58
CA GLY A 446 5.86 -25.70 34.61
C GLY A 446 6.20 -26.96 35.41
N GLU A 447 5.97 -26.97 36.73
CA GLU A 447 6.31 -28.09 37.60
C GLU A 447 5.38 -29.30 37.36
N THR A 448 5.73 -30.15 36.39
CA THR A 448 5.09 -31.46 36.22
C THR A 448 5.51 -32.40 37.34
N THR A 449 4.61 -32.65 38.28
CA THR A 449 4.80 -33.67 39.32
C THR A 449 4.84 -35.06 38.67
N GLU A 450 6.03 -35.66 38.63
CA GLU A 450 6.20 -37.05 38.18
C GLU A 450 5.74 -38.03 39.27
N PHE A 451 5.00 -39.05 38.86
CA PHE A 451 4.52 -40.13 39.73
C PHE A 451 5.18 -41.45 39.36
N ASP A 452 5.68 -42.17 40.37
CA ASP A 452 6.17 -43.54 40.22
C ASP A 452 5.04 -44.49 39.78
N ALA A 453 5.31 -45.29 38.76
CA ALA A 453 4.41 -46.31 38.25
C ALA A 453 5.16 -47.58 37.79
N ILE A 454 4.40 -48.63 37.46
CA ILE A 454 4.91 -49.88 36.91
C ILE A 454 4.27 -50.09 35.54
N CYS A 455 5.08 -50.40 34.52
CA CYS A 455 4.60 -50.71 33.18
C CYS A 455 3.81 -52.03 33.17
N TRP A 456 2.54 -51.98 32.77
CA TRP A 456 1.64 -53.14 32.71
C TRP A 456 2.07 -54.18 31.68
N ASN A 457 2.85 -53.80 30.66
CA ASN A 457 3.33 -54.71 29.61
C ASN A 457 4.64 -55.44 29.97
N CYS A 458 5.56 -54.80 30.72
CA CYS A 458 6.90 -55.35 30.94
C CYS A 458 7.40 -55.32 32.40
N GLY A 459 6.56 -54.92 33.37
CA GLY A 459 6.86 -54.94 34.81
C GLY A 459 7.94 -53.94 35.28
N LYS A 460 8.56 -53.18 34.37
CA LYS A 460 9.57 -52.18 34.73
C LYS A 460 8.94 -50.97 35.41
N LYS A 461 9.62 -50.43 36.44
CA LYS A 461 9.31 -49.12 37.00
C LYS A 461 9.49 -48.03 35.93
N THR A 462 8.63 -47.01 35.96
CA THR A 462 8.64 -45.86 35.06
C THR A 462 7.98 -44.68 35.77
N THR A 463 8.44 -43.46 35.53
CA THR A 463 7.68 -42.28 35.94
C THR A 463 6.64 -41.91 34.88
N VAL A 464 5.59 -41.19 35.30
CA VAL A 464 4.53 -40.63 34.44
C VAL A 464 4.07 -39.25 34.96
N PRO A 465 3.67 -38.31 34.09
CA PRO A 465 3.24 -36.96 34.48
C PRO A 465 1.79 -36.89 34.98
N PHE A 466 1.20 -38.02 35.36
CA PHE A 466 -0.15 -38.11 35.90
C PHE A 466 -0.22 -39.18 37.00
N LYS A 467 -1.01 -38.95 38.05
CA LYS A 467 -1.18 -39.92 39.14
C LYS A 467 -1.87 -41.19 38.62
N PRO A 468 -1.26 -42.39 38.72
CA PRO A 468 -1.90 -43.63 38.25
C PRO A 468 -3.21 -43.91 38.98
N ASP A 469 -4.29 -44.16 38.23
CA ASP A 469 -5.64 -44.37 38.77
C ASP A 469 -6.01 -45.85 38.99
N GLY A 470 -5.11 -46.77 38.64
CA GLY A 470 -5.30 -48.23 38.71
C GLY A 470 -6.32 -48.79 37.72
N LYS A 471 -6.89 -47.97 36.84
CA LYS A 471 -7.92 -48.36 35.85
C LYS A 471 -7.36 -48.36 34.43
N ARG A 472 -6.58 -47.33 34.08
CA ARG A 472 -5.96 -47.20 32.75
C ARG A 472 -4.57 -47.87 32.74
N PRO A 473 -4.21 -48.59 31.67
CA PRO A 473 -2.92 -49.26 31.59
C PRO A 473 -1.78 -48.25 31.47
N VAL A 474 -0.76 -48.40 32.33
CA VAL A 474 0.45 -47.57 32.30
C VAL A 474 1.53 -48.29 31.51
N TYR A 475 2.18 -47.59 30.57
CA TYR A 475 3.29 -48.13 29.77
C TYR A 475 4.55 -47.29 30.00
N CYS A 476 5.72 -47.95 30.05
CA CYS A 476 6.99 -47.24 29.96
C CYS A 476 7.26 -46.82 28.50
N LEU A 477 8.12 -45.81 28.33
CA LEU A 477 8.39 -45.16 27.03
C LEU A 477 8.75 -46.14 25.90
N THR A 478 9.44 -47.25 26.20
CA THR A 478 9.78 -48.28 25.19
C THR A 478 8.57 -49.06 24.72
N CYS A 479 7.65 -49.44 25.62
CA CYS A 479 6.46 -50.21 25.25
C CYS A 479 5.38 -49.32 24.64
N LEU A 480 5.29 -48.05 25.05
CA LEU A 480 4.41 -47.07 24.41
C LEU A 480 4.77 -46.90 22.93
N LYS A 481 6.06 -46.68 22.61
CA LYS A 481 6.54 -46.58 21.23
C LYS A 481 6.33 -47.83 20.38
N GLN A 482 6.32 -49.01 20.99
CA GLN A 482 6.00 -50.27 20.28
C GLN A 482 4.50 -50.39 19.98
N ILE A 483 3.64 -49.86 20.85
CA ILE A 483 2.18 -49.76 20.62
C ILE A 483 1.89 -48.71 19.53
N GLU A 484 2.49 -47.53 19.62
CA GLU A 484 2.39 -46.47 18.59
C GLU A 484 2.90 -46.95 17.22
N GLY A 485 3.99 -47.72 17.21
CA GLY A 485 4.55 -48.36 16.02
C GLY A 485 3.84 -49.66 15.58
N GLY A 486 2.69 -50.01 16.14
CA GLY A 486 1.88 -51.17 15.73
C GLY A 486 2.51 -52.55 15.95
N THR A 487 3.63 -52.64 16.68
CA THR A 487 4.35 -53.90 16.97
C THR A 487 3.94 -54.55 18.29
N LEU A 488 3.14 -53.86 19.11
CA LEU A 488 2.49 -54.38 20.31
C LEU A 488 1.02 -53.96 20.32
N ILE A 489 0.12 -54.90 20.59
CA ILE A 489 -1.31 -54.63 20.74
C ILE A 489 -1.53 -54.06 22.16
N PRO A 490 -2.22 -52.91 22.33
CA PRO A 490 -2.49 -52.36 23.64
C PRO A 490 -3.44 -53.26 24.44
N LEU A 491 -3.19 -53.39 25.74
CA LEU A 491 -4.04 -54.13 26.65
C LEU A 491 -5.40 -53.41 26.84
N PRO A 492 -6.53 -54.15 26.89
CA PRO A 492 -7.85 -53.55 27.06
C PRO A 492 -8.02 -52.89 28.44
N GLU A 493 -8.91 -51.90 28.54
CA GLU A 493 -9.08 -51.03 29.72
C GLU A 493 -9.60 -51.70 31.01
N ARG A 494 -9.72 -53.04 31.03
CA ARG A 494 -10.01 -53.84 32.24
C ARG A 494 -9.30 -55.18 32.16
N MET A 495 -8.68 -55.58 33.27
CA MET A 495 -8.23 -56.98 33.44
C MET A 495 -9.45 -57.92 33.37
N PRO A 496 -9.45 -58.96 32.53
CA PRO A 496 -10.38 -60.07 32.66
C PRO A 496 -10.05 -60.85 33.94
N GLN A 497 -11.07 -61.24 34.71
CA GLN A 497 -10.84 -62.09 35.89
C GLN A 497 -10.41 -63.51 35.44
N VAL A 498 -9.44 -64.08 36.15
CA VAL A 498 -8.77 -65.34 35.76
C VAL A 498 -9.65 -66.56 36.09
N GLY A 499 -10.67 -66.78 35.27
CA GLY A 499 -11.39 -68.05 35.20
C GLY A 499 -10.55 -69.14 34.53
N ARG A 500 -10.36 -70.28 35.19
CA ARG A 500 -9.57 -71.41 34.65
C ARG A 500 -10.27 -72.05 33.45
N ALA A 501 -9.80 -71.77 32.23
CA ALA A 501 -10.15 -72.53 31.04
C ALA A 501 -9.13 -73.65 30.79
N ARG A 502 -9.53 -74.91 31.02
CA ARG A 502 -8.89 -76.08 30.39
C ARG A 502 -9.56 -76.30 29.04
N PHE A 503 -8.84 -76.11 27.92
CA PHE A 503 -9.13 -76.84 26.70
C PHE A 503 -7.83 -77.13 25.95
N ALA A 504 -7.46 -78.41 25.89
CA ALA A 504 -6.59 -78.92 24.85
C ALA A 504 -7.48 -79.28 23.66
N GLY A 505 -7.15 -78.74 22.49
CA GLY A 505 -7.86 -78.98 21.24
C GLY A 505 -6.92 -78.60 20.10
N SER A 506 -6.78 -79.48 19.11
CA SER A 506 -5.81 -79.30 18.04
C SER A 506 -6.26 -78.26 17.01
N LEU A 507 -5.30 -77.62 16.34
CA LEU A 507 -5.55 -76.63 15.29
C LEU A 507 -5.99 -77.27 13.96
N GLU A 508 -5.98 -78.60 13.86
CA GLU A 508 -6.37 -79.39 12.67
C GLU A 508 -7.82 -79.16 12.19
N ASN A 509 -8.69 -78.55 13.01
CA ASN A 509 -10.07 -78.22 12.66
C ASN A 509 -10.24 -76.89 11.88
N LEU A 510 -9.16 -76.15 11.59
CA LEU A 510 -9.18 -74.95 10.75
C LEU A 510 -8.32 -75.18 9.50
N GLY A 511 -8.84 -76.02 8.60
CA GLY A 511 -8.12 -76.53 7.43
C GLY A 511 -7.65 -75.45 6.45
N ILE A 512 -6.39 -75.02 6.61
CA ILE A 512 -5.64 -74.21 5.65
C ILE A 512 -4.23 -74.79 5.58
N GLU A 513 -3.91 -75.47 4.47
CA GLU A 513 -2.56 -76.00 4.19
C GLU A 513 -1.69 -74.91 3.56
N PHE A 514 -0.41 -74.86 3.95
CA PHE A 514 0.65 -74.15 3.22
C PHE A 514 1.91 -75.02 3.20
N ALA A 515 2.57 -75.08 2.03
CA ALA A 515 3.70 -75.98 1.79
C ALA A 515 5.05 -75.43 2.32
N ASP A 516 5.96 -76.35 2.61
CA ASP A 516 7.18 -76.15 3.40
C ASP A 516 8.42 -75.65 2.64
N GLY A 517 9.38 -75.10 3.40
CA GLY A 517 10.80 -74.95 3.02
C GLY A 517 11.25 -73.54 2.58
N GLY A 518 12.37 -72.99 3.08
CA GLY A 518 13.34 -73.50 4.05
C GLY A 518 14.30 -72.40 4.55
N VAL A 519 15.07 -72.68 5.59
CA VAL A 519 15.68 -71.65 6.47
C VAL A 519 17.22 -71.56 6.33
N ARG A 520 17.80 -70.34 6.24
CA ARG A 520 18.89 -69.83 7.12
C ARG A 520 19.48 -68.46 6.73
N SER A 521 20.17 -67.85 7.70
CA SER A 521 20.60 -66.44 7.77
C SER A 521 21.97 -66.15 7.12
N PRO A 522 22.28 -64.87 6.82
CA PRO A 522 23.65 -64.38 6.68
C PRO A 522 24.10 -63.49 7.86
N ALA A 523 25.39 -63.53 8.17
CA ALA A 523 26.09 -62.54 9.01
C ALA A 523 27.56 -62.43 8.58
N GLY A 524 28.14 -61.22 8.62
CA GLY A 524 29.60 -61.04 8.72
C GLY A 524 30.43 -60.82 7.44
N VAL A 525 30.46 -59.57 6.95
CA VAL A 525 31.70 -58.73 6.86
C VAL A 525 32.89 -59.14 5.93
N ARG A 526 33.44 -58.14 5.20
CA ARG A 526 34.74 -58.06 4.44
C ARG A 526 34.83 -58.82 3.10
N ASP A 527 35.70 -58.47 2.14
CA ASP A 527 36.39 -57.21 1.74
C ASP A 527 37.09 -57.45 0.38
N PRO A 528 36.88 -56.65 -0.70
CA PRO A 528 37.34 -57.03 -2.04
C PRO A 528 38.78 -56.59 -2.36
N SER A 529 39.71 -57.54 -2.44
CA SER A 529 41.05 -57.32 -3.02
C SER A 529 41.62 -58.57 -3.72
N THR A 530 42.36 -58.38 -4.82
CA THR A 530 43.03 -59.39 -5.69
C THR A 530 42.10 -60.41 -6.41
N MET A 531 42.00 -60.47 -7.76
CA MET A 531 43.00 -60.83 -8.82
C MET A 531 43.23 -62.36 -8.97
N PRO A 532 43.58 -62.90 -10.17
CA PRO A 532 43.14 -62.56 -11.54
C PRO A 532 43.08 -63.77 -12.55
N ARG A 533 42.78 -63.50 -13.84
CA ARG A 533 43.12 -64.34 -15.05
C ARG A 533 42.35 -65.69 -15.22
N GLN A 534 42.17 -66.30 -16.41
CA GLN A 534 42.40 -65.90 -17.82
C GLN A 534 41.62 -66.79 -18.83
N GLN A 535 41.28 -66.23 -20.01
CA GLN A 535 41.06 -66.92 -21.31
C GLN A 535 39.84 -67.90 -21.41
N ARG A 536 39.19 -68.12 -22.57
CA ARG A 536 39.41 -67.68 -23.97
C ARG A 536 38.06 -67.72 -24.76
N ARG A 537 37.84 -66.75 -25.68
CA ARG A 537 37.34 -66.85 -27.08
C ARG A 537 36.15 -67.77 -27.47
N ASP A 538 35.27 -67.46 -28.42
CA ASP A 538 35.33 -66.52 -29.58
C ASP A 538 33.98 -65.83 -29.91
N PHE A 539 34.01 -64.89 -30.87
CA PHE A 539 32.99 -64.29 -31.79
C PHE A 539 31.53 -64.83 -31.82
N SER A 540 30.50 -64.05 -32.18
CA SER A 540 30.40 -62.71 -32.83
C SER A 540 29.07 -61.97 -32.53
N GLY A 541 28.97 -60.69 -32.89
CA GLY A 541 27.72 -59.90 -32.92
C GLY A 541 27.95 -58.40 -32.68
N GLU A 542 27.59 -57.54 -33.64
CA GLU A 542 27.83 -56.09 -33.56
C GLU A 542 26.74 -55.34 -32.78
N SER A 543 27.08 -54.14 -32.27
CA SER A 543 26.19 -53.31 -31.45
C SER A 543 26.28 -51.84 -31.84
N ILE A 544 25.17 -51.10 -31.68
CA ILE A 544 25.12 -49.65 -31.87
C ILE A 544 24.88 -48.99 -30.50
N HIS A 545 25.78 -48.09 -30.11
CA HIS A 545 25.53 -47.14 -29.03
C HIS A 545 26.30 -45.84 -29.30
N SER A 546 25.67 -44.70 -29.04
CA SER A 546 26.36 -43.43 -28.87
C SER A 546 25.60 -42.50 -27.92
N GLN A 547 26.34 -41.84 -27.03
CA GLN A 547 25.93 -40.61 -26.36
C GLN A 547 27.14 -39.66 -26.31
N ALA A 548 26.84 -38.38 -26.13
CA ALA A 548 27.70 -37.21 -26.24
C ALA A 548 29.02 -37.22 -25.43
N VAL A 549 29.93 -36.26 -25.73
CA VAL A 549 30.25 -35.14 -24.82
C VAL A 549 31.31 -34.17 -25.41
N SER A 550 30.95 -32.87 -25.46
CA SER A 550 31.77 -31.63 -25.38
C SER A 550 32.96 -31.31 -26.34
N PRO A 551 33.40 -30.03 -26.46
CA PRO A 551 34.09 -29.54 -27.69
C PRO A 551 35.36 -28.65 -27.52
N GLN A 552 35.92 -28.21 -28.67
CA GLN A 552 36.85 -27.06 -28.90
C GLN A 552 38.34 -27.26 -28.50
N PRO A 553 39.33 -26.47 -29.05
CA PRO A 553 39.31 -25.44 -30.11
C PRO A 553 40.43 -25.56 -31.21
N VAL A 554 40.65 -24.49 -32.00
CA VAL A 554 41.93 -24.03 -32.66
C VAL A 554 42.19 -24.28 -34.19
N SER A 555 41.61 -23.39 -35.03
CA SER A 555 42.27 -22.50 -36.02
C SER A 555 42.92 -22.94 -37.39
N MET A 556 42.91 -21.95 -38.32
CA MET A 556 43.80 -21.71 -39.49
C MET A 556 43.71 -22.53 -40.80
N GLY A 557 43.69 -21.83 -41.96
CA GLY A 557 43.93 -22.37 -43.31
C GLY A 557 43.24 -21.60 -44.46
N ARG A 558 43.97 -21.15 -45.50
CA ARG A 558 43.44 -20.35 -46.64
C ARG A 558 43.52 -21.08 -48.00
N GLY A 559 42.57 -20.78 -48.88
CA GLY A 559 42.62 -20.88 -50.36
C GLY A 559 41.34 -20.25 -50.94
N GLU A 560 41.38 -19.13 -51.69
CA GLU A 560 41.64 -19.03 -53.15
C GLU A 560 40.65 -19.86 -54.01
N ARG A 561 39.97 -19.34 -55.05
CA ARG A 561 39.94 -18.00 -55.70
C ARG A 561 38.70 -17.86 -56.63
N ARG A 562 38.46 -16.62 -57.13
CA ARG A 562 37.72 -16.17 -58.34
C ARG A 562 36.33 -15.52 -58.11
N GLU A 563 36.27 -14.24 -58.47
CA GLU A 563 35.05 -13.45 -58.72
C GLU A 563 34.57 -13.65 -60.17
N PRO A 564 33.32 -13.23 -60.52
CA PRO A 564 33.20 -11.92 -61.16
C PRO A 564 31.91 -11.13 -60.81
N ALA A 565 31.87 -9.88 -61.28
CA ALA A 565 30.70 -9.01 -61.41
C ALA A 565 30.82 -8.24 -62.76
N PRO A 566 29.82 -7.47 -63.25
CA PRO A 566 28.49 -7.14 -62.68
C PRO A 566 27.33 -7.33 -63.70
N PHE A 567 26.21 -6.62 -63.47
CA PHE A 567 25.07 -6.29 -64.37
C PHE A 567 23.81 -7.18 -64.45
N ARG A 568 22.78 -6.73 -63.70
CA ARG A 568 21.34 -6.64 -63.99
C ARG A 568 20.69 -7.47 -65.12
N SER A 569 19.60 -8.14 -64.75
CA SER A 569 18.30 -8.02 -65.46
C SER A 569 17.12 -7.88 -64.47
N GLU A 570 16.07 -7.19 -64.92
CA GLU A 570 14.69 -7.02 -64.41
C GLU A 570 14.33 -7.14 -62.90
N PRO A 571 13.89 -6.03 -62.27
CA PRO A 571 13.12 -6.03 -61.03
C PRO A 571 11.61 -5.73 -61.27
N SER A 572 10.73 -6.59 -60.77
CA SER A 572 9.27 -6.41 -60.83
C SER A 572 8.77 -5.32 -59.85
N ARG A 573 8.73 -4.07 -60.33
CA ARG A 573 8.33 -2.89 -59.55
C ARG A 573 7.10 -2.21 -60.18
N ARG A 574 6.10 -1.84 -59.38
CA ARG A 574 5.32 -0.58 -59.56
C ARG A 574 4.50 -0.21 -58.32
N GLN A 575 4.72 1.02 -57.85
CA GLN A 575 3.77 1.82 -57.06
C GLN A 575 2.73 2.39 -58.06
N PHE A 576 1.50 2.76 -57.71
CA PHE A 576 1.02 3.90 -56.91
C PHE A 576 -0.55 3.78 -56.81
N GLN A 577 -1.37 4.63 -56.18
CA GLN A 577 -1.26 6.04 -55.78
C GLN A 577 -2.18 6.42 -54.59
N GLN A 578 -2.21 7.71 -54.25
CA GLN A 578 -2.88 8.38 -53.12
C GLN A 578 -4.43 8.29 -53.12
N PRO A 579 -5.07 8.78 -52.05
CA PRO A 579 -6.18 9.72 -52.20
C PRO A 579 -5.92 11.08 -51.54
N VAL A 580 -6.53 12.15 -52.07
CA VAL A 580 -6.46 13.52 -51.55
C VAL A 580 -7.85 14.16 -51.62
N SER A 581 -8.27 14.85 -50.55
CA SER A 581 -9.32 15.89 -50.46
C SER A 581 -10.75 15.66 -51.03
N ALA A 582 -11.74 15.68 -50.11
CA ALA A 582 -12.94 16.56 -50.12
C ALA A 582 -14.09 16.37 -51.16
N PRO A 583 -15.32 16.90 -50.92
CA PRO A 583 -16.07 16.98 -49.66
C PRO A 583 -17.54 16.43 -49.80
N PRO A 584 -18.72 17.10 -49.55
CA PRO A 584 -19.96 16.37 -49.18
C PRO A 584 -21.18 16.52 -50.12
N VAL A 585 -22.23 15.69 -49.91
CA VAL A 585 -23.68 15.89 -50.22
C VAL A 585 -24.43 14.71 -49.55
N GLN A 586 -25.56 14.79 -48.84
CA GLN A 586 -26.90 15.41 -48.98
C GLN A 586 -28.00 14.57 -49.70
N ASP A 587 -29.00 14.18 -48.89
CA ASP A 587 -30.45 14.10 -49.17
C ASP A 587 -31.07 12.98 -50.08
N ARG A 588 -31.99 12.22 -49.44
CA ARG A 588 -33.32 11.73 -49.92
C ARG A 588 -33.56 10.54 -50.89
N ARG A 589 -34.53 9.73 -50.40
CA ARG A 589 -35.73 9.15 -51.07
C ARG A 589 -35.65 7.83 -51.90
N SER A 590 -36.28 6.81 -51.29
CA SER A 590 -37.33 5.92 -51.88
C SER A 590 -36.88 4.84 -52.90
N GLN A 591 -37.61 3.73 -53.17
CA GLN A 591 -39.04 3.39 -52.94
C GLN A 591 -39.30 1.92 -52.49
N GLN A 592 -40.40 1.72 -51.75
CA GLN A 592 -41.42 0.64 -51.81
C GLN A 592 -41.07 -0.84 -52.12
N SER A 593 -41.63 -1.76 -51.31
CA SER A 593 -42.62 -2.77 -51.81
C SER A 593 -43.43 -3.49 -50.71
N PHE A 594 -44.73 -3.58 -50.97
CA PHE A 594 -45.82 -4.43 -50.44
C PHE A 594 -45.61 -5.50 -49.33
N SER A 595 -46.45 -5.43 -48.27
CA SER A 595 -47.59 -6.37 -48.08
C SER A 595 -48.52 -5.95 -46.91
N GLN A 596 -49.73 -6.52 -46.88
CA GLN A 596 -50.87 -6.27 -45.95
C GLN A 596 -51.78 -7.53 -45.97
N PRO A 597 -52.87 -7.67 -45.17
CA PRO A 597 -53.38 -6.85 -44.04
C PRO A 597 -53.76 -7.67 -42.78
N ALA A 598 -54.21 -7.01 -41.69
CA ALA A 598 -55.36 -7.44 -40.85
C ALA A 598 -55.72 -6.44 -39.72
N PHE A 599 -57.04 -6.29 -39.47
CA PHE A 599 -57.81 -5.72 -38.34
C PHE A 599 -57.10 -5.31 -37.01
N GLY A 600 -57.55 -4.28 -36.26
CA GLY A 600 -58.78 -3.48 -36.39
C GLY A 600 -58.95 -2.32 -35.37
N MET A 601 -60.14 -1.70 -35.39
CA MET A 601 -60.58 -0.49 -34.62
C MET A 601 -61.04 -0.82 -33.17
N ARG A 602 -61.30 0.09 -32.19
CA ARG A 602 -61.20 1.57 -31.99
C ARG A 602 -61.35 1.95 -30.48
N ARG A 603 -60.73 3.07 -30.07
CA ARG A 603 -61.17 4.11 -29.07
C ARG A 603 -62.01 3.77 -27.79
N ALA A 604 -61.38 4.08 -26.64
CA ALA A 604 -61.77 5.13 -25.65
C ALA A 604 -62.71 4.88 -24.42
N ALA A 605 -62.41 5.67 -23.37
CA ALA A 605 -63.22 6.12 -22.21
C ALA A 605 -63.42 5.22 -20.96
N ALA A 606 -63.64 5.90 -19.82
CA ALA A 606 -64.00 5.39 -18.47
C ALA A 606 -65.51 5.73 -18.20
N PRO A 607 -66.14 5.65 -16.97
CA PRO A 607 -65.64 5.46 -15.59
C PRO A 607 -66.59 4.61 -14.64
N PHE A 608 -66.46 4.79 -13.30
CA PHE A 608 -67.35 4.34 -12.17
C PHE A 608 -67.32 2.85 -11.70
N ASN A 609 -67.84 2.42 -10.52
CA ASN A 609 -67.80 2.91 -9.10
C ASN A 609 -68.58 1.93 -8.15
N ARG A 610 -68.27 1.91 -6.83
CA ARG A 610 -68.93 1.16 -5.70
C ARG A 610 -68.80 -0.38 -5.77
N GLY A 611 -68.80 -1.17 -4.68
CA GLY A 611 -68.86 -0.97 -3.21
C GLY A 611 -68.36 -2.28 -2.53
N ASN A 612 -68.42 -2.56 -1.22
CA ASN A 612 -68.95 -1.93 -0.01
C ASN A 612 -68.07 -2.32 1.23
N SER A 613 -68.45 -1.89 2.44
CA SER A 613 -67.83 -2.23 3.76
C SER A 613 -68.81 -3.08 4.62
N PRO A 614 -68.79 -3.16 5.99
CA PRO A 614 -68.00 -2.47 7.06
C PRO A 614 -66.68 -3.25 7.37
N ASP A 615 -65.96 -3.23 8.50
CA ASP A 615 -65.94 -2.55 9.83
C ASP A 615 -64.50 -2.76 10.42
N GLN A 616 -63.89 -2.21 11.49
CA GLN A 616 -64.11 -1.25 12.62
C GLN A 616 -62.75 -0.54 12.93
N SER A 617 -62.58 0.51 13.75
CA SER A 617 -63.44 1.61 14.24
C SER A 617 -62.57 2.62 15.02
N ALA A 618 -62.90 3.93 14.97
CA ALA A 618 -62.41 5.02 15.87
C ALA A 618 -60.89 5.39 15.81
N SER A 619 -60.44 6.65 15.98
CA SER A 619 -61.15 7.90 16.33
C SER A 619 -60.55 9.16 15.67
N HIS A 620 -61.44 10.11 15.35
CA HIS A 620 -61.38 11.60 15.41
C HIS A 620 -60.07 12.32 15.86
N GLU A 621 -59.71 13.54 15.42
CA GLU A 621 -60.06 14.42 14.27
C GLU A 621 -59.11 15.67 14.28
N GLY A 622 -59.20 16.73 13.45
CA GLY A 622 -60.06 17.04 12.29
C GLY A 622 -60.04 18.54 11.89
N PHE A 623 -59.81 18.83 10.60
CA PHE A 623 -60.01 20.13 9.90
C PHE A 623 -59.15 21.35 10.37
N PHE A 624 -58.81 22.36 9.55
CA PHE A 624 -59.54 23.00 8.42
C PHE A 624 -58.62 23.44 7.24
N LYS A 625 -59.21 23.82 6.09
CA LYS A 625 -58.52 24.37 4.89
C LYS A 625 -58.95 25.82 4.59
N ARG A 626 -58.08 26.66 4.01
CA ARG A 626 -58.34 27.38 2.72
C ARG A 626 -57.18 28.24 2.17
N ASN A 627 -57.30 28.53 0.88
CA ASN A 627 -56.36 29.18 -0.03
C ASN A 627 -56.26 30.71 0.16
N ILE A 628 -55.22 31.36 -0.39
CA ILE A 628 -55.30 32.36 -1.49
C ILE A 628 -53.89 32.81 -1.97
N LEU A 629 -53.81 33.45 -3.14
CA LEU A 629 -52.60 33.90 -3.85
C LEU A 629 -51.89 35.08 -3.15
N GLY A 630 -50.58 35.27 -3.38
CA GLY A 630 -49.84 36.46 -2.95
C GLY A 630 -48.42 36.57 -3.53
N ALA A 631 -48.11 37.67 -4.21
CA ALA A 631 -46.92 37.84 -5.04
C ALA A 631 -45.59 38.17 -4.30
N ILE A 632 -44.48 37.63 -4.83
CA ILE A 632 -43.22 38.32 -5.18
C ILE A 632 -42.44 39.12 -4.09
N ARG A 633 -41.14 38.76 -3.93
CA ARG A 633 -40.02 39.51 -3.31
C ARG A 633 -40.13 39.92 -1.83
N SER A 634 -39.36 39.24 -0.98
CA SER A 634 -38.12 39.80 -0.39
C SER A 634 -37.39 38.78 0.51
N ARG A 635 -36.14 39.06 0.88
CA ARG A 635 -35.34 38.26 1.83
C ARG A 635 -35.70 38.65 3.28
N PRO A 636 -35.95 37.70 4.20
CA PRO A 636 -35.89 37.99 5.62
C PRO A 636 -34.42 38.06 6.08
N VAL A 637 -34.08 39.05 6.91
CA VAL A 637 -32.85 39.05 7.70
C VAL A 637 -33.21 39.27 9.17
N VAL A 638 -32.63 38.41 10.00
CA VAL A 638 -32.55 38.37 11.46
C VAL A 638 -32.90 39.69 12.20
N LYS A 639 -33.83 39.63 13.15
CA LYS A 639 -33.96 40.62 14.22
C LYS A 639 -32.92 40.35 15.31
N ILE A 640 -32.14 41.36 15.67
CA ILE A 640 -31.42 41.46 16.94
C ILE A 640 -32.00 42.67 17.71
N ALA A 641 -32.02 42.61 19.03
CA ALA A 641 -32.63 43.60 19.92
C ALA A 641 -31.56 44.23 20.87
N PRO A 642 -31.82 45.35 21.57
CA PRO A 642 -31.61 46.66 20.94
C PRO A 642 -30.94 47.73 21.82
N GLY A 643 -30.42 48.80 21.18
CA GLY A 643 -30.09 50.09 21.83
C GLY A 643 -28.60 50.46 21.85
N ALA A 644 -28.21 51.74 21.71
CA ALA A 644 -29.01 52.92 21.34
C ALA A 644 -28.17 54.07 20.71
N LYS A 645 -28.70 54.62 19.60
CA LYS A 645 -28.50 55.94 18.94
C LYS A 645 -27.07 56.45 18.55
N PRO A 646 -26.92 57.13 17.38
CA PRO A 646 -25.63 57.62 16.87
C PRO A 646 -25.48 59.17 16.85
N VAL A 647 -24.25 59.65 16.62
CA VAL A 647 -23.92 60.99 16.07
C VAL A 647 -22.79 60.86 15.04
N SER A 648 -22.71 61.76 14.06
CA SER A 648 -21.82 61.70 12.87
C SER A 648 -20.47 62.43 13.03
N LEU A 649 -19.56 62.23 12.07
CA LEU A 649 -18.27 62.92 11.96
C LEU A 649 -18.40 64.46 11.98
N ALA A 650 -17.56 65.13 12.77
CA ALA A 650 -17.04 66.46 12.46
C ALA A 650 -15.70 66.75 13.19
N ALA A 651 -14.78 67.40 12.47
CA ALA A 651 -13.82 68.41 12.94
C ALA A 651 -12.81 68.15 14.11
N LEU A 652 -11.54 68.43 13.77
CA LEU A 652 -10.53 69.20 14.54
C LEU A 652 -9.75 68.61 15.75
N LYS A 653 -8.42 68.79 15.60
CA LYS A 653 -7.33 68.91 16.59
C LYS A 653 -7.57 70.04 17.64
N PRO A 654 -6.68 70.24 18.65
CA PRO A 654 -5.95 69.32 19.54
C PRO A 654 -6.00 69.83 21.02
N ARG A 655 -4.88 69.72 21.77
CA ARG A 655 -4.53 70.29 23.11
C ARG A 655 -4.77 69.36 24.31
N GLU A 656 -3.76 69.12 25.17
CA GLU A 656 -3.33 69.90 26.36
C GLU A 656 -4.47 70.04 27.40
N GLY A 657 -4.30 69.82 28.70
CA GLY A 657 -3.13 69.46 29.53
C GLY A 657 -3.33 69.98 30.96
N PHE A 658 -2.63 69.41 31.98
CA PHE A 658 -2.81 69.70 33.43
C PHE A 658 -4.21 69.33 33.99
N SER A 659 -4.44 69.10 35.29
CA SER A 659 -3.63 68.85 36.51
C SER A 659 -4.44 67.87 37.40
N GLY A 660 -3.87 67.05 38.30
CA GLY A 660 -3.31 67.42 39.61
C GLY A 660 -4.44 67.71 40.64
N ASP A 661 -4.51 67.11 41.83
CA ASP A 661 -3.70 66.05 42.48
C ASP A 661 -4.68 65.14 43.31
N GLU A 662 -4.44 64.46 44.45
CA GLU A 662 -3.35 64.34 45.44
C GLU A 662 -3.51 63.02 46.28
N ALA A 663 -2.44 62.55 46.93
CA ALA A 663 -2.37 61.66 48.12
C ALA A 663 -3.07 60.26 48.14
N ALA A 664 -2.53 59.19 48.73
CA ALA A 664 -1.18 58.89 49.27
C ALA A 664 -1.00 57.35 49.47
N HIS A 665 0.21 56.91 49.88
CA HIS A 665 0.66 55.53 50.17
C HIS A 665 0.74 54.55 48.96
N GLY A 666 1.89 53.93 48.63
CA GLY A 666 3.28 54.30 48.93
C GLY A 666 4.17 53.18 49.48
N GLU A 667 4.77 52.37 48.58
CA GLU A 667 6.06 51.70 48.85
C GLU A 667 6.88 51.58 47.53
N LYS A 668 8.18 51.25 47.61
CA LYS A 668 9.17 51.60 46.58
C LYS A 668 9.99 50.41 46.02
N SER A 669 10.18 50.39 44.70
CA SER A 669 11.45 50.00 44.06
C SER A 669 11.57 50.56 42.63
N GLU A 670 12.80 50.80 42.18
CA GLU A 670 13.15 51.53 40.94
C GLU A 670 12.88 50.67 39.68
N ILE A 671 12.42 51.17 38.52
CA ILE A 671 12.76 52.36 37.71
C ILE A 671 14.18 52.34 37.10
N LYS A 672 14.27 51.87 35.85
CA LYS A 672 14.79 52.71 34.75
C LYS A 672 14.36 52.24 33.37
N LYS A 673 13.88 53.18 32.56
CA LYS A 673 13.65 53.00 31.11
C LYS A 673 15.00 52.93 30.38
N ARG A 674 15.02 52.30 29.20
CA ARG A 674 15.96 52.65 28.12
C ARG A 674 15.21 52.79 26.81
N GLU A 675 15.66 53.71 25.97
CA GLU A 675 14.96 54.15 24.77
C GLU A 675 15.21 53.26 23.54
N ARG A 676 14.45 53.52 22.48
CA ARG A 676 14.70 52.96 21.15
C ARG A 676 15.96 53.61 20.57
N ALA A 677 17.02 52.83 20.38
CA ALA A 677 18.14 53.21 19.52
C ALA A 677 17.96 52.58 18.13
N SER A 678 18.07 53.40 17.08
CA SER A 678 18.33 52.92 15.72
C SER A 678 19.76 52.38 15.64
N VAL A 679 19.96 51.26 14.95
CA VAL A 679 21.31 50.70 14.74
C VAL A 679 21.79 51.10 13.35
N ASP A 680 22.84 51.92 13.29
CA ASP A 680 23.41 52.42 12.04
C ASP A 680 24.19 51.35 11.25
N ALA A 681 24.12 51.46 9.93
CA ALA A 681 24.61 50.46 8.97
C ALA A 681 26.16 50.47 8.77
N VAL A 682 26.93 50.93 9.76
CA VAL A 682 28.38 51.17 9.62
C VAL A 682 29.23 50.02 10.16
N GLY A 683 28.91 49.49 11.34
CA GLY A 683 29.77 48.51 12.05
C GLY A 683 29.97 47.16 11.37
N LEU A 684 29.13 46.79 10.39
CA LEU A 684 29.25 45.51 9.68
C LEU A 684 30.44 45.46 8.70
N LYS A 685 31.01 46.61 8.30
CA LYS A 685 32.11 46.67 7.33
C LYS A 685 33.47 46.36 7.94
N GLU A 686 33.73 46.86 9.15
CA GLU A 686 35.02 46.70 9.84
C GLU A 686 35.23 45.25 10.31
N LEU A 687 34.18 44.60 10.82
CA LEU A 687 34.19 43.17 11.17
C LEU A 687 34.53 42.28 9.96
N LEU A 688 34.05 42.63 8.75
CA LEU A 688 34.35 41.87 7.55
C LEU A 688 35.81 42.02 7.08
N GLN A 689 36.42 43.19 7.30
CA GLN A 689 37.82 43.42 6.93
C GLN A 689 38.80 42.76 7.91
N GLN A 690 38.50 42.72 9.21
CA GLN A 690 39.35 42.03 10.19
C GLN A 690 39.39 40.51 9.95
N ALA A 691 38.27 39.90 9.55
CA ALA A 691 38.19 38.48 9.23
C ALA A 691 39.05 38.06 8.00
N LEU A 692 39.37 38.99 7.10
CA LEU A 692 40.11 38.73 5.86
C LEU A 692 41.63 38.98 5.95
N ALA A 693 42.12 39.50 7.08
CA ALA A 693 43.54 39.80 7.30
C ALA A 693 44.31 38.74 8.11
N GLY A 694 43.61 37.75 8.69
CA GLY A 694 44.16 36.72 9.58
C GLY A 694 45.03 35.67 8.89
N LYS A 695 46.32 35.97 8.69
CA LYS A 695 47.29 35.08 8.03
C LYS A 695 47.56 33.76 8.76
N SER A 696 47.33 32.66 8.05
CA SER A 696 48.26 31.52 7.82
C SER A 696 49.49 31.33 8.73
N LYS A 697 49.61 30.16 9.37
CA LYS A 697 50.89 29.43 9.62
C LYS A 697 50.66 28.04 10.26
N ALA A 698 51.45 27.04 9.83
CA ALA A 698 51.62 25.69 10.39
C ALA A 698 50.36 24.76 10.38
N GLU A 699 50.44 23.43 10.43
CA GLU A 699 51.59 22.51 10.54
C GLU A 699 51.35 21.18 9.76
N GLU A 700 52.36 20.30 9.66
CA GLU A 700 52.36 19.10 8.79
C GLU A 700 51.84 17.81 9.46
N LYS A 701 51.18 16.90 8.70
CA LYS A 701 51.74 15.55 8.35
C LYS A 701 50.79 14.57 7.63
N LYS A 702 51.38 13.81 6.68
CA LYS A 702 51.05 12.45 6.15
C LYS A 702 49.79 12.25 5.27
N THR A 703 50.06 12.09 3.97
CA THR A 703 49.38 11.23 2.96
C THR A 703 49.44 9.73 3.32
N PRO A 704 48.66 8.79 2.71
CA PRO A 704 48.40 8.63 1.26
C PRO A 704 46.90 8.43 0.91
N GLN A 705 46.44 8.16 -0.34
CA GLN A 705 47.09 7.93 -1.63
C GLN A 705 46.21 8.47 -2.79
N GLU A 706 46.78 8.80 -3.94
CA GLU A 706 46.08 9.42 -5.08
C GLU A 706 45.42 8.41 -6.02
N ASN A 707 44.42 8.88 -6.78
CA ASN A 707 43.85 8.16 -7.93
C ASN A 707 43.47 9.20 -9.00
N GLU A 708 44.36 9.44 -9.97
CA GLU A 708 44.26 10.57 -10.91
C GLU A 708 43.17 10.39 -11.97
N SER A 709 42.22 11.32 -12.05
CA SER A 709 41.32 11.46 -13.19
C SER A 709 41.98 12.30 -14.29
N LYS A 710 42.45 11.67 -15.37
CA LYS A 710 42.96 12.40 -16.55
C LYS A 710 41.84 13.15 -17.27
N THR A 711 41.99 14.45 -17.41
CA THR A 711 41.18 15.27 -18.33
C THR A 711 41.65 15.03 -19.75
N ILE A 712 40.73 14.70 -20.66
CA ILE A 712 41.00 14.48 -22.09
C ILE A 712 40.70 15.77 -22.85
N GLU A 713 41.61 16.23 -23.71
CA GLU A 713 41.44 17.47 -24.47
C GLU A 713 40.69 17.28 -25.81
N PRO A 714 40.04 18.34 -26.36
CA PRO A 714 39.18 18.23 -27.54
C PRO A 714 39.96 17.85 -28.82
N GLY A 715 39.95 16.55 -29.15
CA GLY A 715 40.53 16.00 -30.39
C GLY A 715 41.18 14.62 -30.22
N GLU A 716 41.45 14.19 -28.99
CA GLU A 716 42.09 12.91 -28.72
C GLU A 716 41.16 11.71 -29.05
N LYS A 717 41.65 10.77 -29.87
CA LYS A 717 40.88 9.58 -30.28
C LYS A 717 41.12 8.42 -29.31
N VAL A 718 40.30 8.37 -28.26
CA VAL A 718 40.19 7.19 -27.38
C VAL A 718 39.70 5.97 -28.20
N LYS A 719 40.39 4.84 -28.07
CA LYS A 719 39.84 3.53 -28.41
C LYS A 719 39.23 2.92 -27.15
N PHE A 720 38.02 2.39 -27.31
CA PHE A 720 37.39 1.45 -26.39
C PHE A 720 37.89 0.02 -26.68
#